data_AF-A0A182IJT5-F1
#
_entry.id   AF-A0A182IJT5-F1
#
_cell.length_a   1.000
_cell.length_b   1.000
_cell.length_c   1.000
_cell.angle_alpha   90.00
_cell.angle_beta   90.00
_cell.angle_gamma   90.00
#
_symmetry.space_group_name_H-M   'P 1'
#
loop_
_entity.id
_entity.type
_entity.pdbx_description
1 polymer ?
#
loop_
_entity_poly.entity_id
_entity_poly.type
_entity_poly.pdbx_seq_one_letter_code
_entity_poly.pdbx_strand_id
1 'polypeptide(L)'
;MQPESGPQGTFSRGKYHWEDFIHPIRYTVWTWKICGLYNEKPQGALYRAYRYAFSITIMLVYLFTLSLNMFVMQTFEQLVLYIMYIMFTEIVMVMKAFIAYYNFDQIYDLYHGTVADAFQPKDELEQKLYRAGVGEIKYYSYLYVLAGNLAVGSSLLYLLHTDYRMPYFPWMFGIEYGPEARLNYGLIFGYQVLGMYFHMLVTVAVDVQLCYLLGMISMHLDLLEKRFRMLSTSEQFQQSFVELVHQYETVHRMVREVQQLYSPAFFAQFSASGLVICATAFKASTMVCRKEFRSDSGPDRAPFLFSPPAPNLSLQINVYELTAIQNLLYMLAMMFQMFLPCRFGNEVTRKSNALRTAVYSSHWYGMRLQDRKFLLMLLQRMNKPFTLKGYHFFNYNLPAYTTVPKASWTGFYRLLSGFTGRAPDTPDLVNYVVQDVPEDRFEDCIQHMCRYFLRDEPICRCLQLADDRIATAEFSAIWRRVLERRCAVVCFREGDDDEEIVGLNMLNVVSRGVPLPSDQRQFRSAGLQLMHDSTIHMTERGQLFGRFPLEQHFLSAWGLSVHPRFRGLGLAKEILRARIPLCRAMGFRLSATVFSHPGSQIPAARVGFRDAVVEKFSDLAEQGFAIPGITVEYNKLMVLEVCPEK
;
A
#
# COMPACT_ATOMS: atom_id res chain seq x y z
N MET A 1 -58.80 -1.36 47.87
CA MET A 1 -58.17 -0.42 48.83
C MET A 1 -56.73 -0.24 48.39
N GLN A 2 -56.26 1.01 48.32
CA GLN A 2 -54.95 1.40 47.80
C GLN A 2 -53.78 0.66 48.47
N PRO A 3 -52.63 0.63 47.79
CA PRO A 3 -51.40 1.01 48.48
C PRO A 3 -50.64 2.12 47.75
N GLU A 4 -50.43 3.19 48.52
CA GLU A 4 -49.18 3.94 48.74
C GLU A 4 -48.37 4.48 47.56
N SER A 5 -48.40 5.81 47.49
CA SER A 5 -47.50 6.69 46.76
C SER A 5 -46.09 6.72 47.36
N GLY A 6 -45.10 6.19 46.62
CA GLY A 6 -43.68 6.49 46.81
C GLY A 6 -43.25 7.72 45.97
N PRO A 7 -42.26 8.50 46.40
CA PRO A 7 -41.86 9.73 45.70
C PRO A 7 -41.18 9.39 44.38
N GLN A 8 -41.85 9.68 43.26
CA GLN A 8 -41.25 9.66 41.93
C GLN A 8 -40.20 10.77 41.84
N GLY A 9 -38.95 10.41 42.10
CA GLY A 9 -37.80 11.16 41.61
C GLY A 9 -37.83 11.12 40.07
N THR A 10 -38.29 12.21 39.47
CA THR A 10 -38.32 12.42 38.03
C THR A 10 -36.89 12.60 37.48
N PHE A 11 -36.18 11.50 37.23
CA PHE A 11 -35.19 11.45 36.16
C PHE A 11 -35.93 11.01 34.90
N SER A 12 -36.22 11.97 34.01
CA SER A 12 -36.76 11.69 32.68
C SER A 12 -35.85 10.67 31.97
N ARG A 13 -36.34 9.46 31.71
CA ARG A 13 -35.67 8.51 30.80
C ARG A 13 -35.56 9.19 29.43
N GLY A 14 -34.35 9.46 28.97
CA GLY A 14 -34.07 10.22 27.74
C GLY A 14 -34.44 9.47 26.46
N LYS A 15 -34.64 10.21 25.37
CA LYS A 15 -35.03 9.74 24.01
C LYS A 15 -34.09 8.66 23.41
N TYR A 16 -32.84 8.59 23.86
CA TYR A 16 -31.79 7.78 23.25
C TYR A 16 -31.38 6.60 24.14
N HIS A 17 -31.67 5.37 23.71
CA HIS A 17 -31.34 4.13 24.44
C HIS A 17 -30.21 3.38 23.75
N TRP A 18 -28.97 3.66 24.15
CA TRP A 18 -27.78 3.03 23.55
C TRP A 18 -27.33 1.74 24.27
N GLU A 19 -27.95 1.38 25.38
CA GLU A 19 -27.55 0.23 26.22
C GLU A 19 -27.92 -1.12 25.61
N ASP A 20 -28.94 -1.13 24.74
CA ASP A 20 -29.47 -2.33 24.08
C ASP A 20 -28.56 -2.84 22.95
N PHE A 21 -27.57 -2.04 22.53
CA PHE A 21 -26.66 -2.38 21.45
C PHE A 21 -25.41 -3.13 21.92
N ILE A 22 -24.78 -3.81 20.98
CA ILE A 22 -23.54 -4.56 21.22
C ILE A 22 -22.42 -3.65 21.76
N HIS A 23 -21.50 -4.25 22.53
CA HIS A 23 -20.40 -3.52 23.18
C HIS A 23 -19.59 -2.57 22.25
N PRO A 24 -19.24 -2.94 21.01
CA PRO A 24 -18.59 -1.99 20.08
C PRO A 24 -19.35 -0.68 19.89
N ILE A 25 -20.69 -0.70 19.85
CA ILE A 25 -21.51 0.50 19.69
C ILE A 25 -21.51 1.33 20.96
N ARG A 26 -21.63 0.69 22.13
CA ARG A 26 -21.51 1.37 23.42
C ARG A 26 -20.16 2.09 23.55
N TYR A 27 -19.09 1.46 23.06
CA TYR A 27 -17.77 2.09 22.94
C TYR A 27 -17.79 3.33 22.04
N THR A 28 -18.40 3.26 20.84
CA THR A 28 -18.51 4.44 19.95
C THR A 28 -19.27 5.61 20.58
N VAL A 29 -20.36 5.33 21.30
CA VAL A 29 -21.18 6.35 21.98
C VAL A 29 -20.41 6.97 23.13
N TRP A 30 -19.67 6.16 23.89
CA TRP A 30 -18.76 6.65 24.94
C TRP A 30 -17.69 7.57 24.35
N THR A 31 -17.10 7.18 23.21
CA THR A 31 -16.14 8.01 22.49
C THR A 31 -16.76 9.34 22.05
N TRP A 32 -18.00 9.35 21.55
CA TRP A 32 -18.67 10.60 21.19
C TRP A 32 -18.89 11.53 22.38
N LYS A 33 -19.23 10.97 23.56
CA LYS A 33 -19.42 11.78 24.77
C LYS A 33 -18.12 12.48 25.16
N ILE A 34 -16.99 11.76 25.13
CA ILE A 34 -15.68 12.31 25.48
C ILE A 34 -15.17 13.26 24.40
N CYS A 35 -15.30 12.90 23.13
CA CYS A 35 -14.78 13.73 22.03
C CYS A 35 -15.69 14.94 21.70
N GLY A 36 -16.77 15.15 22.46
CA GLY A 36 -17.70 16.28 22.25
C GLY A 36 -18.61 16.15 21.02
N LEU A 37 -18.74 14.96 20.43
CA LEU A 37 -19.58 14.69 19.26
C LEU A 37 -21.00 14.26 19.63
N TYR A 38 -21.26 13.92 20.89
CA TYR A 38 -22.57 13.47 21.34
C TYR A 38 -23.56 14.64 21.35
N ASN A 39 -24.49 14.64 20.38
CA ASN A 39 -25.37 15.78 20.10
C ASN A 39 -26.84 15.53 20.50
N GLU A 40 -27.07 15.02 21.71
CA GLU A 40 -28.44 14.87 22.24
C GLU A 40 -29.10 16.25 22.46
N LYS A 41 -30.42 16.35 22.29
CA LYS A 41 -31.17 17.58 22.58
C LYS A 41 -32.25 17.29 23.63
N PRO A 42 -32.39 18.09 24.71
CA PRO A 42 -31.57 19.26 25.09
C PRO A 42 -30.25 18.89 25.80
N GLN A 43 -29.20 19.72 25.61
CA GLN A 43 -27.89 19.52 26.25
C GLN A 43 -27.75 20.31 27.55
N GLY A 44 -27.17 19.67 28.58
CA GLY A 44 -26.74 20.34 29.81
C GLY A 44 -25.67 21.42 29.55
N ALA A 45 -25.74 22.53 30.27
CA ALA A 45 -24.85 23.68 30.07
C ALA A 45 -23.37 23.36 30.29
N LEU A 46 -23.05 22.55 31.32
CA LEU A 46 -21.67 22.12 31.62
C LEU A 46 -21.07 21.29 30.49
N TYR A 47 -21.83 20.34 29.94
CA TYR A 47 -21.37 19.52 28.82
C TYR A 47 -21.13 20.37 27.57
N ARG A 48 -21.98 21.38 27.33
CA ARG A 48 -21.82 22.31 26.22
C ARG A 48 -20.53 23.12 26.33
N ALA A 49 -20.19 23.61 27.53
CA ALA A 49 -18.94 24.32 27.80
C ALA A 49 -17.72 23.40 27.62
N TYR A 50 -17.76 22.19 28.20
CA TYR A 50 -16.73 21.17 28.01
C TYR A 50 -16.48 20.87 26.53
N ARG A 51 -17.54 20.64 25.77
CA ARG A 51 -17.46 20.37 24.33
C ARG A 51 -16.76 21.49 23.58
N TYR A 52 -17.14 22.75 23.79
CA TYR A 52 -16.48 23.86 23.11
C TYR A 52 -15.00 23.95 23.49
N ALA A 53 -14.66 23.80 24.77
CA ALA A 53 -13.26 23.80 25.22
C ALA A 53 -12.45 22.65 24.60
N PHE A 54 -13.01 21.45 24.58
CA PHE A 54 -12.39 20.27 23.98
C PHE A 54 -12.20 20.45 22.45
N SER A 55 -13.27 20.82 21.73
CA SER A 55 -13.21 21.02 20.28
C SER A 55 -12.25 22.15 19.89
N ILE A 56 -12.18 23.25 20.65
CA ILE A 56 -11.21 24.31 20.37
C ILE A 56 -9.78 23.80 20.59
N THR A 57 -9.52 23.15 21.72
CA THR A 57 -8.15 22.79 22.13
C THR A 57 -7.58 21.60 21.36
N ILE A 58 -8.38 20.54 21.20
CA ILE A 58 -7.94 19.26 20.62
C ILE A 58 -8.22 19.20 19.11
N MET A 59 -9.29 19.81 18.61
CA MET A 59 -9.56 19.80 17.16
C MET A 59 -8.97 21.04 16.49
N LEU A 60 -9.44 22.24 16.86
CA LEU A 60 -9.11 23.45 16.10
C LEU A 60 -7.64 23.86 16.23
N VAL A 61 -7.11 23.97 17.44
CA VAL A 61 -5.71 24.39 17.67
C VAL A 61 -4.72 23.36 17.12
N TYR A 62 -5.01 22.05 17.28
CA TYR A 62 -4.16 20.98 16.78
C TYR A 62 -4.06 21.03 15.25
N LEU A 63 -5.21 21.05 14.56
CA LEU A 63 -5.28 21.08 13.10
C LEU A 63 -4.69 22.36 12.53
N PHE A 64 -4.90 23.49 13.20
CA PHE A 64 -4.29 24.76 12.82
C PHE A 64 -2.76 24.69 12.91
N THR A 65 -2.22 24.14 14.00
CA THR A 65 -0.77 23.98 14.18
C THR A 65 -0.19 23.02 13.14
N LEU A 66 -0.85 21.91 12.87
CA LEU A 66 -0.47 20.96 11.83
C LEU A 66 -0.46 21.64 10.45
N SER A 67 -1.46 22.48 10.15
CA SER A 67 -1.55 23.21 8.89
C SER A 67 -0.41 24.23 8.74
N LEU A 68 -0.01 24.92 9.81
CA LEU A 68 1.10 25.88 9.78
C LEU A 68 2.45 25.21 9.49
N ASN A 69 2.63 23.97 9.93
CA ASN A 69 3.85 23.21 9.65
C ASN A 69 4.08 22.99 8.15
N MET A 70 3.02 23.05 7.32
CA MET A 70 3.14 22.99 5.86
C MET A 70 3.94 24.17 5.27
N PHE A 71 3.97 25.31 5.97
CA PHE A 71 4.62 26.55 5.51
C PHE A 71 5.97 26.80 6.16
N VAL A 72 6.36 26.00 7.16
CA VAL A 72 7.70 26.08 7.77
C VAL A 72 8.71 25.49 6.78
N MET A 73 9.81 26.20 6.52
CA MET A 73 10.88 25.77 5.59
C MET A 73 11.41 24.39 5.96
N GLN A 74 10.92 23.36 5.28
CA GLN A 74 11.32 21.96 5.40
C GLN A 74 11.76 21.44 4.03
N THR A 75 12.54 20.37 3.99
CA THR A 75 12.84 19.73 2.71
C THR A 75 11.55 19.20 2.07
N PHE A 76 11.45 19.23 0.73
CA PHE A 76 10.26 18.77 0.01
C PHE A 76 9.87 17.33 0.41
N GLU A 77 10.88 16.47 0.60
CA GLU A 77 10.69 15.10 1.08
C GLU A 77 10.07 15.05 2.47
N GLN A 78 10.53 15.88 3.42
CA GLN A 78 9.97 15.92 4.78
C GLN A 78 8.54 16.47 4.80
N LEU A 79 8.26 17.49 4.01
CA LEU A 79 6.92 18.07 3.87
C LEU A 79 5.90 17.04 3.38
N VAL A 80 6.24 16.30 2.33
CA VAL A 80 5.39 15.26 1.74
C VAL A 80 5.27 14.03 2.64
N LEU A 81 6.39 13.55 3.20
CA LEU A 81 6.49 12.30 3.96
C LEU A 81 6.23 12.41 5.46
N TYR A 82 5.93 13.58 6.01
CA TYR A 82 5.56 13.77 7.43
C TYR A 82 4.28 14.58 7.62
N ILE A 83 4.03 15.62 6.82
CA ILE A 83 2.92 16.55 7.09
C ILE A 83 1.76 16.34 6.13
N MET A 84 2.01 16.23 4.83
CA MET A 84 0.96 16.20 3.83
C MET A 84 0.02 14.99 3.97
N TYR A 85 0.55 13.80 4.26
CA TYR A 85 -0.27 12.60 4.40
C TYR A 85 -1.12 12.61 5.68
N ILE A 86 -0.58 13.12 6.81
CA ILE A 86 -1.33 13.30 8.06
C ILE A 86 -2.46 14.30 7.84
N MET A 87 -2.17 15.42 7.16
CA MET A 87 -3.16 16.44 6.80
C MET A 87 -4.35 15.87 6.02
N PHE A 88 -4.10 15.02 5.02
CA PHE A 88 -5.19 14.38 4.28
C PHE A 88 -6.04 13.46 5.15
N THR A 89 -5.43 12.69 6.05
CA THR A 89 -6.19 11.86 6.99
C THR A 89 -7.01 12.69 7.98
N GLU A 90 -6.49 13.84 8.41
CA GLU A 90 -7.20 14.74 9.32
C GLU A 90 -8.39 15.45 8.66
N ILE A 91 -8.28 15.83 7.39
CA ILE A 91 -9.43 16.38 6.63
C ILE A 91 -10.57 15.36 6.59
N VAL A 92 -10.25 14.07 6.39
CA VAL A 92 -11.24 13.00 6.39
C VAL A 92 -11.83 12.78 7.79
N MET A 93 -11.01 12.83 8.84
CA MET A 93 -11.47 12.78 10.23
C MET A 93 -12.47 13.88 10.54
N VAL A 94 -12.17 15.13 10.16
CA VAL A 94 -13.05 16.29 10.36
C VAL A 94 -14.38 16.09 9.64
N MET A 95 -14.37 15.62 8.40
CA MET A 95 -15.60 15.31 7.67
C MET A 95 -16.43 14.22 8.36
N LYS A 96 -15.79 13.16 8.87
CA LYS A 96 -16.46 12.12 9.68
C LYS A 96 -17.07 12.68 10.96
N ALA A 97 -16.35 13.56 11.66
CA ALA A 97 -16.83 14.24 12.86
C ALA A 97 -18.08 15.09 12.56
N PHE A 98 -18.08 15.82 11.45
CA PHE A 98 -19.23 16.61 11.00
C PHE A 98 -20.44 15.75 10.67
N ILE A 99 -20.24 14.62 9.97
CA ILE A 99 -21.31 13.67 9.66
C ILE A 99 -21.94 13.16 10.95
N ALA A 100 -21.13 12.70 11.91
CA ALA A 100 -21.61 12.19 13.19
C ALA A 100 -22.36 13.24 14.01
N TYR A 101 -21.87 14.49 14.03
CA TYR A 101 -22.45 15.56 14.83
C TYR A 101 -23.77 16.10 14.27
N TYR A 102 -23.81 16.43 12.97
CA TYR A 102 -24.97 17.08 12.36
C TYR A 102 -26.10 16.11 12.01
N ASN A 103 -25.79 14.84 11.74
CA ASN A 103 -26.79 13.83 11.39
C ASN A 103 -27.08 12.87 12.55
N PHE A 104 -26.83 13.30 13.79
CA PHE A 104 -26.96 12.47 14.99
C PHE A 104 -28.33 11.81 15.14
N ASP A 105 -29.41 12.55 14.90
CA ASP A 105 -30.78 12.01 14.97
C ASP A 105 -31.03 10.95 13.89
N GLN A 106 -30.68 11.24 12.63
CA GLN A 106 -30.81 10.30 11.51
C GLN A 106 -30.00 9.02 11.75
N ILE A 107 -28.79 9.17 12.28
CA ILE A 107 -27.94 8.08 12.71
C ILE A 107 -28.67 7.20 13.74
N TYR A 108 -29.24 7.80 14.80
CA TYR A 108 -29.93 7.05 15.83
C TYR A 108 -31.14 6.30 15.27
N ASP A 109 -31.90 6.93 14.38
CA ASP A 109 -33.05 6.29 13.71
C ASP A 109 -32.63 5.06 12.89
N LEU A 110 -31.49 5.13 12.18
CA LEU A 110 -30.90 3.99 11.49
C LEU A 110 -30.52 2.86 12.46
N TYR A 111 -29.91 3.19 13.60
CA TYR A 111 -29.58 2.22 14.64
C TYR A 111 -30.82 1.54 15.20
N HIS A 112 -31.84 2.30 15.54
CA HIS A 112 -33.09 1.77 16.04
C HIS A 112 -33.76 0.85 15.00
N GLY A 113 -33.69 1.21 13.71
CA GLY A 113 -34.15 0.37 12.60
C GLY A 113 -33.43 -0.98 12.50
N THR A 114 -32.20 -1.11 13.00
CA THR A 114 -31.47 -2.40 13.01
C THR A 114 -31.97 -3.39 14.05
N VAL A 115 -32.67 -2.94 15.10
CA VAL A 115 -33.13 -3.81 16.21
C VAL A 115 -34.66 -4.01 16.18
N ALA A 116 -35.33 -3.43 15.17
CA ALA A 116 -36.78 -3.51 15.04
C ALA A 116 -37.30 -4.96 15.10
N ASP A 117 -38.46 -5.15 15.74
CA ASP A 117 -39.07 -6.46 16.01
C ASP A 117 -39.22 -7.34 14.75
N ALA A 118 -39.43 -6.72 13.59
CA ALA A 118 -39.53 -7.40 12.31
C ALA A 118 -38.26 -8.21 11.93
N PHE A 119 -37.09 -7.81 12.43
CA PHE A 119 -35.81 -8.45 12.15
C PHE A 119 -35.31 -9.35 13.29
N GLN A 120 -36.11 -9.54 14.34
CA GLN A 120 -35.77 -10.50 15.39
C GLN A 120 -35.82 -11.94 14.84
N PRO A 121 -34.88 -12.81 15.26
CA PRO A 121 -34.82 -14.19 14.82
C PRO A 121 -36.01 -15.00 15.38
N LYS A 122 -36.71 -15.73 14.51
CA LYS A 122 -37.93 -16.49 14.87
C LYS A 122 -37.66 -17.94 15.24
N ASP A 123 -36.53 -18.52 14.81
CA ASP A 123 -36.19 -19.92 15.05
C ASP A 123 -34.71 -20.13 15.39
N GLU A 124 -34.36 -21.35 15.78
CA GLU A 124 -32.99 -21.68 16.24
C GLU A 124 -31.94 -21.45 15.15
N LEU A 125 -32.29 -21.70 13.89
CA LEU A 125 -31.39 -21.47 12.76
C LEU A 125 -31.19 -19.98 12.46
N GLU A 126 -32.25 -19.15 12.50
CA GLU A 126 -32.11 -17.68 12.41
C GLU A 126 -31.29 -17.15 13.60
N GLN A 127 -31.48 -17.69 14.79
CA GLN A 127 -30.72 -17.32 15.99
C GLN A 127 -29.23 -17.66 15.85
N LYS A 128 -28.90 -18.82 15.24
CA LYS A 128 -27.52 -19.20 14.95
C LYS A 128 -26.87 -18.27 13.93
N LEU A 129 -27.58 -17.92 12.85
CA LEU A 129 -27.11 -16.98 11.84
C LEU A 129 -26.86 -15.58 12.44
N TYR A 130 -27.81 -15.09 13.23
CA TYR A 130 -27.70 -13.80 13.92
C TYR A 130 -26.51 -13.76 14.87
N ARG A 131 -26.31 -14.79 15.70
CA ARG A 131 -25.16 -14.89 16.61
C ARG A 131 -23.83 -14.92 15.86
N ALA A 132 -23.76 -15.66 14.76
CA ALA A 132 -22.55 -15.73 13.92
C ALA A 132 -22.22 -14.36 13.32
N GLY A 133 -23.20 -13.67 12.73
CA GLY A 133 -23.00 -12.35 12.12
C GLY A 133 -22.63 -11.27 13.16
N VAL A 134 -23.28 -11.26 14.34
CA VAL A 134 -22.88 -10.38 15.44
C VAL A 134 -21.46 -10.69 15.93
N GLY A 135 -21.08 -11.97 15.96
CA GLY A 135 -19.71 -12.41 16.27
C GLY A 135 -18.68 -11.85 15.28
N GLU A 136 -18.99 -11.90 13.99
CA GLU A 136 -18.15 -11.35 12.92
C GLU A 136 -17.98 -9.82 13.07
N ILE A 137 -19.08 -9.10 13.27
CA ILE A 137 -19.04 -7.63 13.49
C ILE A 137 -18.17 -7.28 14.70
N LYS A 138 -18.34 -8.00 15.83
CA LYS A 138 -17.53 -7.80 17.03
C LYS A 138 -16.05 -8.06 16.77
N TYR A 139 -15.72 -9.16 16.12
CA TYR A 139 -14.34 -9.55 15.82
C TYR A 139 -13.61 -8.45 15.02
N TYR A 140 -14.19 -8.02 13.89
CA TYR A 140 -13.58 -6.98 13.06
C TYR A 140 -13.55 -5.61 13.74
N SER A 141 -14.58 -5.26 14.52
CA SER A 141 -14.59 -4.00 15.29
C SER A 141 -13.48 -3.95 16.33
N TYR A 142 -13.28 -5.03 17.10
CA TYR A 142 -12.21 -5.09 18.11
C TYR A 142 -10.82 -5.11 17.47
N LEU A 143 -10.65 -5.83 16.36
CA LEU A 143 -9.38 -5.86 15.64
C LEU A 143 -9.00 -4.47 15.12
N TYR A 144 -9.98 -3.69 14.63
CA TYR A 144 -9.73 -2.32 14.19
C TYR A 144 -9.37 -1.37 15.34
N VAL A 145 -10.12 -1.44 16.45
CA VAL A 145 -9.82 -0.66 17.66
C VAL A 145 -8.41 -0.98 18.15
N LEU A 146 -8.01 -2.26 18.16
CA LEU A 146 -6.67 -2.68 18.51
C LEU A 146 -5.62 -2.09 17.56
N ALA A 147 -5.83 -2.19 16.24
CA ALA A 147 -4.91 -1.65 15.24
C ALA A 147 -4.71 -0.14 15.39
N GLY A 148 -5.79 0.62 15.62
CA GLY A 148 -5.72 2.07 15.87
C GLY A 148 -4.96 2.43 17.15
N ASN A 149 -5.20 1.70 18.24
CA ASN A 149 -4.47 1.89 19.50
C ASN A 149 -2.99 1.52 19.38
N LEU A 150 -2.64 0.45 18.65
CA LEU A 150 -1.24 0.09 18.40
C LEU A 150 -0.53 1.13 17.54
N ALA A 151 -1.20 1.67 16.51
CA ALA A 151 -0.64 2.71 15.66
C ALA A 151 -0.31 3.98 16.47
N VAL A 152 -1.26 4.53 17.23
CA VAL A 152 -0.98 5.72 18.05
C VAL A 152 -0.03 5.40 19.21
N GLY A 153 -0.21 4.26 19.88
CA GLY A 153 0.63 3.83 21.01
C GLY A 153 2.10 3.63 20.63
N SER A 154 2.38 3.24 19.39
CA SER A 154 3.76 3.16 18.87
C SER A 154 4.48 4.50 18.83
N SER A 155 3.76 5.64 18.91
CA SER A 155 4.37 6.97 19.02
C SER A 155 5.12 7.16 20.33
N LEU A 156 4.82 6.38 21.37
CA LEU A 156 5.59 6.37 22.62
C LEU A 156 7.03 5.89 22.43
N LEU A 157 7.31 5.16 21.35
CA LEU A 157 8.67 4.75 20.99
C LEU A 157 9.59 5.95 20.72
N TYR A 158 9.05 7.12 20.39
CA TYR A 158 9.82 8.37 20.21
C TYR A 158 10.47 8.85 21.51
N LEU A 159 9.96 8.46 22.68
CA LEU A 159 10.60 8.76 23.96
C LEU A 159 11.95 8.04 24.11
N LEU A 160 12.20 6.99 23.34
CA LEU A 160 13.47 6.26 23.32
C LEU A 160 14.49 6.90 22.37
N HIS A 161 14.09 7.88 21.55
CA HIS A 161 15.00 8.59 20.65
C HIS A 161 15.88 9.57 21.43
N THR A 162 17.20 9.49 21.23
CA THR A 162 18.17 10.44 21.83
C THR A 162 18.09 11.85 21.22
N ASP A 163 17.44 11.99 20.06
CA ASP A 163 17.44 13.21 19.24
C ASP A 163 16.26 14.16 19.53
N TYR A 164 15.44 13.91 20.57
CA TYR A 164 14.26 14.73 20.92
C TYR A 164 13.32 15.03 19.71
N ARG A 165 13.12 14.03 18.84
CA ARG A 165 12.23 14.17 17.66
C ARG A 165 10.76 14.07 18.06
N MET A 166 9.93 14.90 17.43
CA MET A 166 8.47 14.87 17.62
C MET A 166 7.80 13.80 16.73
N PRO A 167 6.71 13.15 17.20
CA PRO A 167 6.08 12.04 16.49
C PRO A 167 5.22 12.47 15.29
N TYR A 168 4.65 13.69 15.28
CA TYR A 168 3.74 14.12 14.21
C TYR A 168 4.21 15.39 13.50
N PHE A 169 4.45 16.46 14.24
CA PHE A 169 4.93 17.71 13.67
C PHE A 169 6.02 18.35 14.53
N PRO A 170 7.08 18.90 13.92
CA PRO A 170 8.19 19.46 14.67
C PRO A 170 7.86 20.83 15.26
N TRP A 171 7.20 21.73 14.54
CA TRP A 171 7.03 23.11 14.99
C TRP A 171 5.74 23.34 15.77
N MET A 172 5.80 24.01 16.92
CA MET A 172 4.63 24.42 17.70
C MET A 172 4.82 25.83 18.28
N PHE A 173 4.20 26.84 17.65
CA PHE A 173 4.16 28.24 18.09
C PHE A 173 5.53 28.87 18.45
N GLY A 174 6.61 28.40 17.81
CA GLY A 174 7.96 28.89 18.10
C GLY A 174 8.51 28.51 19.47
N ILE A 175 7.89 27.55 20.17
CA ILE A 175 8.39 27.05 21.45
C ILE A 175 9.58 26.13 21.19
N GLU A 176 10.75 26.52 21.70
CA GLU A 176 11.96 25.69 21.62
C GLU A 176 11.85 24.47 22.55
N TYR A 177 12.25 23.32 22.02
CA TYR A 177 12.33 22.05 22.74
C TYR A 177 13.65 21.37 22.40
N GLY A 178 14.23 20.64 23.36
CA GLY A 178 15.53 20.01 23.19
C GLY A 178 16.14 19.58 24.52
N PRO A 179 17.44 19.20 24.53
CA PRO A 179 18.12 18.76 25.74
C PRO A 179 18.16 19.81 26.86
N GLU A 180 18.17 21.10 26.49
CA GLU A 180 18.13 22.24 27.42
C GLU A 180 16.71 22.56 27.93
N ALA A 181 15.67 22.24 27.14
CA ALA A 181 14.27 22.53 27.43
C ALA A 181 13.41 21.25 27.52
N ARG A 182 13.81 20.33 28.42
CA ARG A 182 13.17 19.00 28.56
C ARG A 182 11.69 19.05 28.94
N LEU A 183 11.28 20.04 29.74
CA LEU A 183 9.89 20.22 30.16
C LEU A 183 8.99 20.61 28.97
N ASN A 184 9.47 21.50 28.10
CA ASN A 184 8.77 21.89 26.88
C ASN A 184 8.58 20.69 25.95
N TYR A 185 9.63 19.87 25.79
CA TYR A 185 9.54 18.63 25.03
C TYR A 185 8.44 17.71 25.58
N GLY A 186 8.44 17.44 26.88
CA GLY A 186 7.44 16.57 27.51
C GLY A 186 6.00 17.07 27.36
N LEU A 187 5.78 18.38 27.49
CA LEU A 187 4.45 18.99 27.34
C LEU A 187 3.94 18.93 25.90
N ILE A 188 4.78 19.31 24.93
CA ILE A 188 4.43 19.28 23.50
C ILE A 188 4.20 17.83 23.05
N PHE A 189 5.07 16.92 23.47
CA PHE A 189 4.94 15.50 23.17
C PHE A 189 3.62 14.93 23.72
N GLY A 190 3.31 15.22 24.98
CA GLY A 190 2.07 14.80 25.62
C GLY A 190 0.83 15.35 24.91
N TYR A 191 0.85 16.64 24.54
CA TYR A 191 -0.22 17.27 23.76
C TYR A 191 -0.39 16.61 22.39
N GLN A 192 0.71 16.35 21.69
CA GLN A 192 0.71 15.75 20.35
C GLN A 192 0.12 14.33 20.35
N VAL A 193 0.58 13.48 21.28
CA VAL A 193 0.09 12.09 21.42
C VAL A 193 -1.37 12.07 21.88
N LEU A 194 -1.75 12.91 22.84
CA LEU A 194 -3.13 12.99 23.32
C LEU A 194 -4.09 13.48 22.23
N GLY A 195 -3.70 14.52 21.49
CA GLY A 195 -4.49 15.06 20.39
C GLY A 195 -4.73 14.02 19.30
N MET A 196 -3.66 13.37 18.83
CA MET A 196 -3.77 12.32 17.82
C MET A 196 -4.55 11.10 18.32
N TYR A 197 -4.46 10.76 19.60
CA TYR A 197 -5.26 9.70 20.19
C TYR A 197 -6.76 10.01 20.08
N PHE A 198 -7.18 11.24 20.40
CA PHE A 198 -8.58 11.64 20.25
C PHE A 198 -9.03 11.72 18.79
N HIS A 199 -8.18 12.18 17.88
CA HIS A 199 -8.49 12.18 16.43
C HIS A 199 -8.66 10.77 15.88
N MET A 200 -7.79 9.84 16.29
CA MET A 200 -7.91 8.41 16.00
C MET A 200 -9.21 7.84 16.58
N LEU A 201 -9.55 8.14 17.83
CA LEU A 201 -10.79 7.67 18.46
C LEU A 201 -12.04 8.12 17.70
N VAL A 202 -12.10 9.39 17.28
CA VAL A 202 -13.22 9.90 16.47
C VAL A 202 -13.33 9.15 15.15
N THR A 203 -12.20 8.97 14.46
CA THR A 203 -12.15 8.25 13.18
C THR A 203 -12.61 6.80 13.34
N VAL A 204 -12.08 6.09 14.33
CA VAL A 204 -12.43 4.70 14.63
C VAL A 204 -13.92 4.58 15.00
N ALA A 205 -14.45 5.49 15.81
CA ALA A 205 -15.85 5.45 16.22
C ALA A 205 -16.81 5.53 15.02
N VAL A 206 -16.57 6.45 14.09
CA VAL A 206 -17.42 6.63 12.90
C VAL A 206 -17.29 5.46 11.92
N ASP A 207 -16.09 4.90 11.76
CA ASP A 207 -15.87 3.74 10.89
C ASP A 207 -16.50 2.45 11.46
N VAL A 208 -16.39 2.21 12.78
CA VAL A 208 -17.07 1.11 13.47
C VAL A 208 -18.59 1.24 13.35
N GLN A 209 -19.09 2.47 13.37
CA GLN A 209 -20.51 2.76 13.19
C GLN A 209 -21.02 2.30 11.81
N LEU A 210 -20.32 2.70 10.75
CA LEU A 210 -20.62 2.27 9.38
C LEU A 210 -20.53 0.74 9.23
N CYS A 211 -19.47 0.14 9.80
CA CYS A 211 -19.27 -1.30 9.83
C CYS A 211 -20.45 -2.03 10.47
N TYR A 212 -20.94 -1.56 11.61
CA TYR A 212 -22.10 -2.14 12.28
C TYR A 212 -23.36 -2.03 11.42
N LEU A 213 -23.68 -0.84 10.88
CA LEU A 213 -24.88 -0.64 10.08
C LEU A 213 -24.89 -1.55 8.84
N LEU A 214 -23.77 -1.63 8.10
CA LEU A 214 -23.65 -2.53 6.95
C LEU A 214 -23.70 -4.01 7.37
N GLY A 215 -23.09 -4.36 8.49
CA GLY A 215 -23.14 -5.70 9.06
C GLY A 215 -24.57 -6.13 9.41
N MET A 216 -25.32 -5.29 10.12
CA MET A 216 -26.73 -5.54 10.47
C MET A 216 -27.61 -5.65 9.23
N ILE A 217 -27.47 -4.73 8.28
CA ILE A 217 -28.17 -4.80 6.98
C ILE A 217 -27.88 -6.13 6.28
N SER A 218 -26.61 -6.56 6.27
CA SER A 218 -26.24 -7.84 5.67
C SER A 218 -26.92 -9.02 6.38
N MET A 219 -27.04 -9.00 7.71
CA MET A 219 -27.76 -10.05 8.44
C MET A 219 -29.26 -10.02 8.14
N HIS A 220 -29.88 -8.83 8.03
CA HIS A 220 -31.28 -8.72 7.65
C HIS A 220 -31.53 -9.37 6.29
N LEU A 221 -30.62 -9.17 5.33
CA LEU A 221 -30.70 -9.84 4.03
C LEU A 221 -30.65 -11.37 4.12
N ASP A 222 -29.83 -11.96 5.00
CA ASP A 222 -29.81 -13.42 5.22
C ASP A 222 -31.13 -13.92 5.82
N LEU A 223 -31.69 -13.20 6.79
CA LEU A 223 -32.97 -13.54 7.41
C LEU A 223 -34.09 -13.49 6.37
N LEU A 224 -34.14 -12.43 5.56
CA LEU A 224 -35.06 -12.30 4.44
C LEU A 224 -34.88 -13.43 3.41
N GLU A 225 -33.63 -13.79 3.09
CA GLU A 225 -33.31 -14.87 2.16
C GLU A 225 -33.95 -16.18 2.59
N LYS A 226 -33.75 -16.56 3.85
CA LYS A 226 -34.35 -17.75 4.43
C LYS A 226 -35.87 -17.68 4.39
N ARG A 227 -36.46 -16.56 4.83
CA ARG A 227 -37.93 -16.40 4.89
C ARG A 227 -38.57 -16.47 3.50
N PHE A 228 -37.93 -15.92 2.46
CA PHE A 228 -38.41 -16.06 1.08
C PHE A 228 -38.31 -17.50 0.55
N ARG A 229 -37.27 -18.27 0.93
CA ARG A 229 -37.17 -19.70 0.56
C ARG A 229 -38.29 -20.54 1.16
N MET A 230 -38.79 -20.17 2.35
CA MET A 230 -39.86 -20.89 3.03
C MET A 230 -41.25 -20.66 2.42
N LEU A 231 -41.41 -19.73 1.47
CA LEU A 231 -42.68 -19.54 0.76
C LEU A 231 -42.92 -20.74 -0.18
N SER A 232 -43.57 -21.78 0.33
CA SER A 232 -43.78 -23.02 -0.41
C SER A 232 -45.24 -23.22 -0.86
N THR A 233 -46.19 -22.63 -0.13
CA THR A 233 -47.63 -22.74 -0.42
C THR A 233 -48.28 -21.39 -0.66
N SER A 234 -49.42 -21.38 -1.36
CA SER A 234 -50.19 -20.14 -1.62
C SER A 234 -50.75 -19.54 -0.33
N GLU A 235 -51.01 -20.35 0.69
CA GLU A 235 -51.50 -19.88 1.99
C GLU A 235 -50.41 -19.13 2.76
N GLN A 236 -49.20 -19.71 2.83
CA GLN A 236 -48.03 -19.05 3.41
C GLN A 236 -47.69 -17.75 2.67
N PHE A 237 -47.84 -17.75 1.35
CA PHE A 237 -47.66 -16.55 0.54
C PHE A 237 -48.64 -15.45 0.96
N GLN A 238 -49.94 -15.74 1.03
CA GLN A 238 -50.96 -14.76 1.40
C GLN A 238 -50.79 -14.23 2.83
N GLN A 239 -50.32 -15.06 3.76
CA GLN A 239 -50.10 -14.67 5.16
C GLN A 239 -48.86 -13.78 5.34
N SER A 240 -47.74 -14.08 4.67
CA SER A 240 -46.44 -13.50 5.02
C SER A 240 -45.81 -12.61 3.94
N PHE A 241 -46.26 -12.68 2.68
CA PHE A 241 -45.59 -12.00 1.57
C PHE A 241 -45.54 -10.47 1.73
N VAL A 242 -46.65 -9.85 2.17
CA VAL A 242 -46.71 -8.39 2.37
C VAL A 242 -45.72 -7.93 3.44
N GLU A 243 -45.62 -8.67 4.55
CA GLU A 243 -44.64 -8.40 5.62
C GLU A 243 -43.20 -8.51 5.09
N LEU A 244 -42.89 -9.55 4.31
CA LEU A 244 -41.55 -9.75 3.73
C LEU A 244 -41.17 -8.67 2.71
N VAL A 245 -42.13 -8.22 1.89
CA VAL A 245 -41.91 -7.09 0.98
C VAL A 245 -41.64 -5.81 1.77
N HIS A 246 -42.39 -5.54 2.85
CA HIS A 246 -42.15 -4.38 3.70
C HIS A 246 -40.78 -4.42 4.39
N GLN A 247 -40.35 -5.60 4.85
CA GLN A 247 -39.00 -5.82 5.39
C GLN A 247 -37.93 -5.55 4.32
N TYR A 248 -38.11 -6.05 3.09
CA TYR A 248 -37.20 -5.79 1.97
C TYR A 248 -37.10 -4.29 1.65
N GLU A 249 -38.23 -3.57 1.62
CA GLU A 249 -38.25 -2.13 1.38
C GLU A 249 -37.56 -1.34 2.49
N THR A 250 -37.75 -1.77 3.74
CA THR A 250 -37.08 -1.17 4.90
C THR A 250 -35.57 -1.33 4.80
N VAL A 251 -35.08 -2.53 4.46
CA VAL A 251 -33.64 -2.77 4.24
C VAL A 251 -33.11 -1.94 3.07
N HIS A 252 -33.85 -1.85 1.97
CA HIS A 252 -33.46 -1.03 0.81
C HIS A 252 -33.35 0.46 1.16
N ARG A 253 -34.28 0.98 1.97
CA ARG A 253 -34.23 2.35 2.49
C ARG A 253 -33.02 2.57 3.38
N MET A 254 -32.75 1.66 4.32
CA MET A 254 -31.57 1.73 5.20
C MET A 254 -30.26 1.76 4.40
N VAL A 255 -30.12 0.93 3.35
CA VAL A 255 -28.93 0.94 2.48
C VAL A 255 -28.75 2.30 1.81
N ARG A 256 -29.82 2.91 1.30
CA ARG A 256 -29.76 4.23 0.65
C ARG A 256 -29.36 5.33 1.61
N GLU A 257 -29.94 5.35 2.80
CA GLU A 257 -29.62 6.35 3.83
C GLU A 257 -28.17 6.22 4.30
N VAL A 258 -27.69 5.00 4.56
CA VAL A 258 -26.27 4.75 4.90
C VAL A 258 -25.35 5.21 3.76
N GLN A 259 -25.69 4.93 2.50
CA GLN A 259 -24.89 5.39 1.37
C GLN A 259 -24.85 6.92 1.29
N GLN A 260 -25.99 7.60 1.38
CA GLN A 260 -26.06 9.06 1.29
C GLN A 260 -25.26 9.73 2.41
N LEU A 261 -25.33 9.18 3.63
CA LEU A 261 -24.68 9.72 4.80
C LEU A 261 -23.14 9.57 4.75
N TYR A 262 -22.65 8.38 4.36
CA TYR A 262 -21.21 8.07 4.46
C TYR A 262 -20.43 8.15 3.15
N SER A 263 -21.09 8.26 2.00
CA SER A 263 -20.41 8.25 0.69
C SER A 263 -19.37 9.36 0.49
N PRO A 264 -19.56 10.62 0.96
CA PRO A 264 -18.53 11.65 0.82
C PRO A 264 -17.28 11.34 1.66
N ALA A 265 -17.48 10.95 2.92
CA ALA A 265 -16.39 10.57 3.83
C ALA A 265 -15.59 9.39 3.32
N PHE A 266 -16.29 8.38 2.80
CA PHE A 266 -15.65 7.19 2.27
C PHE A 266 -14.87 7.45 0.97
N PHE A 267 -15.40 8.29 0.08
CA PHE A 267 -14.68 8.71 -1.13
C PHE A 267 -13.38 9.41 -0.76
N ALA A 268 -13.43 10.43 0.11
CA ALA A 268 -12.23 11.15 0.53
C ALA A 268 -11.25 10.24 1.29
N GLN A 269 -11.75 9.30 2.10
CA GLN A 269 -10.91 8.29 2.77
C GLN A 269 -10.11 7.48 1.75
N PHE A 270 -10.76 6.95 0.71
CA PHE A 270 -10.08 6.15 -0.31
C PHE A 270 -9.04 6.95 -1.08
N SER A 271 -9.35 8.21 -1.42
CA SER A 271 -8.41 9.11 -2.07
C SER A 271 -7.20 9.42 -1.18
N ALA A 272 -7.43 9.79 0.08
CA ALA A 272 -6.37 10.09 1.04
C ALA A 272 -5.50 8.86 1.31
N SER A 273 -6.11 7.71 1.58
CA SER A 273 -5.39 6.46 1.79
C SER A 273 -4.53 6.07 0.58
N GLY A 274 -5.04 6.21 -0.65
CA GLY A 274 -4.26 5.93 -1.86
C GLY A 274 -2.96 6.73 -1.92
N LEU A 275 -3.04 8.05 -1.67
CA LEU A 275 -1.87 8.93 -1.64
C LEU A 275 -0.89 8.56 -0.51
N VAL A 276 -1.42 8.26 0.68
CA VAL A 276 -0.63 7.85 1.86
C VAL A 276 0.12 6.55 1.58
N ILE A 277 -0.53 5.57 0.96
CA ILE A 277 0.07 4.28 0.60
C ILE A 277 1.18 4.49 -0.43
N CYS A 278 0.94 5.30 -1.47
CA CYS A 278 1.96 5.65 -2.46
C CYS A 278 3.20 6.27 -1.79
N ALA A 279 3.00 7.28 -0.94
CA ALA A 279 4.09 7.99 -0.26
C ALA A 279 4.85 7.07 0.72
N THR A 280 4.14 6.19 1.43
CA THR A 280 4.75 5.26 2.37
C THR A 280 5.50 4.14 1.66
N ALA A 281 4.99 3.65 0.53
CA ALA A 281 5.69 2.68 -0.32
C ALA A 281 7.01 3.26 -0.84
N PHE A 282 7.03 4.52 -1.30
CA PHE A 282 8.26 5.23 -1.65
C PHE A 282 9.27 5.21 -0.51
N LYS A 283 8.85 5.63 0.69
CA LYS A 283 9.68 5.67 1.89
C LYS A 283 10.18 4.28 2.33
N ALA A 284 9.35 3.24 2.20
CA ALA A 284 9.74 1.87 2.55
C ALA A 284 10.77 1.29 1.56
N SER A 285 10.59 1.56 0.26
CA SER A 285 11.50 1.10 -0.80
C SER A 285 12.92 1.65 -0.61
N THR A 286 13.07 2.92 -0.22
CA THR A 286 14.38 3.52 0.06
C THR A 286 15.02 2.97 1.35
N MET A 287 14.21 2.49 2.32
CA MET A 287 14.70 1.93 3.59
C MET A 287 15.13 0.46 3.51
N VAL A 288 14.37 -0.41 2.84
CA VAL A 288 14.69 -1.85 2.70
C VAL A 288 16.02 -2.03 1.96
N CYS A 289 16.17 -1.29 0.87
CA CYS A 289 17.39 -1.28 0.08
C CYS A 289 18.63 -0.97 0.94
N ARG A 290 18.51 0.02 1.84
CA ARG A 290 19.56 0.43 2.76
C ARG A 290 19.93 -0.62 3.83
N LYS A 291 19.01 -1.51 4.22
CA LYS A 291 19.27 -2.55 5.25
C LYS A 291 19.98 -3.78 4.69
N GLU A 292 19.60 -4.25 3.50
CA GLU A 292 20.25 -5.42 2.88
C GLU A 292 21.74 -5.15 2.62
N PHE A 293 22.11 -3.92 2.24
CA PHE A 293 23.53 -3.54 2.11
C PHE A 293 24.28 -3.48 3.45
N ARG A 294 23.59 -3.25 4.58
CA ARG A 294 24.20 -3.29 5.91
C ARG A 294 24.40 -4.70 6.45
N SER A 295 23.55 -5.67 6.07
CA SER A 295 23.74 -7.06 6.49
C SER A 295 24.86 -7.77 5.73
N ASP A 296 25.12 -7.38 4.49
CA ASP A 296 26.20 -7.95 3.66
C ASP A 296 27.59 -7.32 3.90
N SER A 297 27.69 -6.29 4.74
CA SER A 297 28.95 -5.59 5.06
C SER A 297 29.57 -6.00 6.41
N GLY A 298 29.03 -7.02 7.09
CA GLY A 298 29.65 -7.64 8.27
C GLY A 298 30.78 -8.59 7.87
N PRO A 299 31.99 -8.52 8.46
CA PRO A 299 33.13 -9.37 8.06
C PRO A 299 32.95 -10.87 8.35
N ASP A 300 31.95 -11.26 9.13
CA ASP A 300 31.78 -12.64 9.58
C ASP A 300 30.32 -13.09 9.45
N ARG A 301 30.03 -13.94 8.47
CA ARG A 301 29.01 -15.00 8.57
C ARG A 301 29.18 -16.05 7.47
N ALA A 302 29.89 -17.12 7.81
CA ALA A 302 29.58 -18.46 7.32
C ALA A 302 28.17 -18.90 7.82
N PRO A 303 27.48 -19.82 7.14
CA PRO A 303 26.11 -20.19 7.47
C PRO A 303 25.99 -20.85 8.86
N PHE A 304 24.91 -20.50 9.53
CA PHE A 304 24.52 -20.89 10.89
C PHE A 304 24.68 -22.39 11.22
N LEU A 305 25.48 -22.70 12.24
CA LEU A 305 25.20 -23.78 13.19
C LEU A 305 25.88 -23.47 14.55
N PHE A 306 25.04 -23.28 15.57
CA PHE A 306 25.32 -23.30 17.01
C PHE A 306 26.56 -22.55 17.56
N SER A 307 26.32 -21.43 18.26
CA SER A 307 27.07 -21.08 19.48
C SER A 307 26.27 -20.17 20.43
N PRO A 308 26.47 -20.29 21.75
CA PRO A 308 25.62 -19.69 22.79
C PRO A 308 25.95 -18.20 23.03
N PRO A 309 25.07 -17.43 23.70
CA PRO A 309 25.25 -15.99 23.83
C PRO A 309 26.27 -15.66 24.93
N ALA A 310 27.25 -14.81 24.60
CA ALA A 310 28.06 -14.12 25.60
C ALA A 310 27.25 -12.92 26.18
N PRO A 311 27.38 -12.63 27.48
CA PRO A 311 26.55 -11.66 28.17
C PRO A 311 27.19 -10.27 28.03
N ASN A 312 26.53 -9.34 27.33
CA ASN A 312 26.62 -7.89 27.54
C ASN A 312 25.60 -7.21 26.63
N LEU A 313 24.35 -7.20 27.09
CA LEU A 313 23.21 -6.60 26.42
C LEU A 313 23.21 -5.08 26.67
N SER A 314 24.00 -4.32 25.92
CA SER A 314 23.68 -2.92 25.67
C SER A 314 22.71 -2.88 24.49
N LEU A 315 21.42 -2.86 24.81
CA LEU A 315 20.32 -2.83 23.83
C LEU A 315 20.27 -1.44 23.17
N GLN A 316 21.21 -1.12 22.29
CA GLN A 316 21.07 0.00 21.35
C GLN A 316 20.08 -0.43 20.26
N ILE A 317 18.78 -0.34 20.55
CA ILE A 317 17.73 -0.46 19.54
C ILE A 317 17.98 0.67 18.52
N ASN A 318 18.28 0.30 17.28
CA ASN A 318 18.62 1.26 16.24
C ASN A 318 17.42 2.19 16.01
N VAL A 319 17.62 3.49 16.20
CA VAL A 319 16.62 4.57 16.16
C VAL A 319 15.75 4.54 14.89
N TYR A 320 16.30 4.06 13.77
CA TYR A 320 15.60 3.88 12.50
C TYR A 320 14.57 2.72 12.51
N GLU A 321 14.84 1.64 13.26
CA GLU A 321 13.93 0.49 13.41
C GLU A 321 12.63 0.90 14.11
N LEU A 322 12.72 1.78 15.11
CA LEU A 322 11.57 2.27 15.89
C LEU A 322 10.60 3.08 15.02
N THR A 323 11.11 3.97 14.17
CA THR A 323 10.27 4.72 13.22
C THR A 323 9.65 3.84 12.13
N ALA A 324 10.33 2.76 11.73
CA ALA A 324 9.80 1.79 10.78
C ALA A 324 8.60 1.02 11.37
N ILE A 325 8.67 0.66 12.66
CA ILE A 325 7.56 0.00 13.38
C ILE A 325 6.32 0.89 13.39
N GLN A 326 6.47 2.19 13.71
CA GLN A 326 5.34 3.12 13.70
C GLN A 326 4.71 3.23 12.29
N ASN A 327 5.53 3.38 11.23
CA ASN A 327 5.03 3.46 9.86
C ASN A 327 4.29 2.16 9.46
N LEU A 328 4.81 1.00 9.85
CA LEU A 328 4.17 -0.29 9.59
C LEU A 328 2.81 -0.40 10.29
N LEU A 329 2.73 -0.06 11.57
CA LEU A 329 1.49 -0.11 12.34
C LEU A 329 0.46 0.90 11.82
N TYR A 330 0.90 2.08 11.42
CA TYR A 330 0.06 3.07 10.75
C TYR A 330 -0.48 2.53 9.40
N MET A 331 0.37 1.92 8.57
CA MET A 331 -0.06 1.31 7.31
C MET A 331 -1.08 0.19 7.52
N LEU A 332 -0.87 -0.66 8.52
CA LEU A 332 -1.82 -1.71 8.88
C LEU A 332 -3.17 -1.13 9.32
N ALA A 333 -3.16 -0.06 10.13
CA ALA A 333 -4.38 0.63 10.54
C ALA A 333 -5.12 1.26 9.33
N MET A 334 -4.39 1.90 8.42
CA MET A 334 -4.95 2.49 7.20
C MET A 334 -5.53 1.45 6.23
N MET A 335 -4.87 0.29 6.10
CA MET A 335 -5.41 -0.85 5.35
C MET A 335 -6.70 -1.37 5.96
N PHE A 336 -6.75 -1.51 7.28
CA PHE A 336 -7.94 -1.97 7.98
C PHE A 336 -9.11 -0.99 7.83
N GLN A 337 -8.82 0.31 7.87
CA GLN A 337 -9.78 1.38 7.67
C GLN A 337 -10.46 1.33 6.30
N MET A 338 -9.71 1.03 5.23
CA MET A 338 -10.28 0.82 3.89
C MET A 338 -11.00 -0.52 3.76
N PHE A 339 -10.48 -1.55 4.41
CA PHE A 339 -11.00 -2.91 4.31
C PHE A 339 -12.40 -3.04 4.90
N LEU A 340 -12.65 -2.46 6.08
CA LEU A 340 -13.90 -2.63 6.82
C LEU A 340 -15.17 -2.33 5.98
N PRO A 341 -15.33 -1.14 5.38
CA PRO A 341 -16.56 -0.82 4.65
C PRO A 341 -16.66 -1.61 3.34
N CYS A 342 -15.52 -1.94 2.71
CA CYS A 342 -15.50 -2.80 1.53
C CYS A 342 -15.91 -4.24 1.83
N ARG A 343 -15.50 -4.79 2.97
CA ARG A 343 -15.84 -6.16 3.38
C ARG A 343 -17.34 -6.30 3.64
N PHE A 344 -17.92 -5.41 4.43
CA PHE A 344 -19.36 -5.44 4.75
C PHE A 344 -20.23 -4.92 3.61
N GLY A 345 -19.78 -3.92 2.84
CA GLY A 345 -20.45 -3.46 1.63
C GLY A 345 -20.53 -4.54 0.54
N ASN A 346 -19.46 -5.33 0.38
CA ASN A 346 -19.46 -6.50 -0.49
C ASN A 346 -20.47 -7.54 -0.02
N GLU A 347 -20.58 -7.75 1.30
CA GLU A 347 -21.53 -8.70 1.88
C GLU A 347 -22.99 -8.29 1.62
N VAL A 348 -23.32 -7.01 1.78
CA VAL A 348 -24.64 -6.45 1.42
C VAL A 348 -24.95 -6.73 -0.05
N THR A 349 -23.99 -6.48 -0.94
CA THR A 349 -24.17 -6.71 -2.39
C THR A 349 -24.37 -8.20 -2.70
N ARG A 350 -23.55 -9.07 -2.10
CA ARG A 350 -23.59 -10.52 -2.28
C ARG A 350 -24.92 -11.10 -1.81
N LYS A 351 -25.34 -10.78 -0.60
CA LYS A 351 -26.59 -11.27 0.01
C LYS A 351 -27.83 -10.69 -0.67
N SER A 352 -27.78 -9.43 -1.10
CA SER A 352 -28.86 -8.84 -1.91
C SER A 352 -29.07 -9.58 -3.23
N ASN A 353 -27.99 -10.00 -3.90
CA ASN A 353 -28.10 -10.83 -5.10
C ASN A 353 -28.61 -12.25 -4.79
N ALA A 354 -28.25 -12.81 -3.64
CA ALA A 354 -28.72 -14.12 -3.20
C ALA A 354 -30.24 -14.17 -2.94
N LEU A 355 -30.86 -13.06 -2.52
CA LEU A 355 -32.32 -12.95 -2.37
C LEU A 355 -33.09 -13.37 -3.62
N ARG A 356 -32.60 -12.98 -4.81
CA ARG A 356 -33.22 -13.34 -6.08
C ARG A 356 -33.23 -14.86 -6.27
N THR A 357 -32.08 -15.49 -6.05
CA THR A 357 -31.93 -16.96 -6.14
C THR A 357 -32.80 -17.66 -5.11
N ALA A 358 -32.91 -17.10 -3.90
CA ALA A 358 -33.77 -17.62 -2.84
C ALA A 358 -35.25 -17.61 -3.23
N VAL A 359 -35.77 -16.50 -3.75
CA VAL A 359 -37.14 -16.40 -4.25
C VAL A 359 -37.36 -17.37 -5.42
N TYR A 360 -36.40 -17.51 -6.33
CA TYR A 360 -36.50 -18.45 -7.45
C TYR A 360 -36.46 -19.92 -7.02
N SER A 361 -35.76 -20.24 -5.93
CA SER A 361 -35.66 -21.60 -5.37
C SER A 361 -36.85 -22.01 -4.51
N SER A 362 -37.83 -21.13 -4.30
CA SER A 362 -39.06 -21.45 -3.59
C SER A 362 -39.98 -22.32 -4.46
N HIS A 363 -41.02 -22.93 -3.87
CA HIS A 363 -41.97 -23.77 -4.62
C HIS A 363 -43.03 -22.93 -5.36
N TRP A 364 -42.62 -21.82 -6.00
CA TRP A 364 -43.50 -20.85 -6.66
C TRP A 364 -44.34 -21.44 -7.79
N TYR A 365 -43.86 -22.50 -8.46
CA TYR A 365 -44.60 -23.22 -9.51
C TYR A 365 -45.81 -24.00 -8.98
N GLY A 366 -45.90 -24.22 -7.67
CA GLY A 366 -47.07 -24.80 -6.99
C GLY A 366 -48.11 -23.76 -6.55
N MET A 367 -47.82 -22.45 -6.64
CA MET A 367 -48.69 -21.39 -6.12
C MET A 367 -49.79 -20.98 -7.11
N ARG A 368 -50.78 -20.19 -6.68
CA ARG A 368 -51.80 -19.63 -7.58
C ARG A 368 -51.20 -18.68 -8.62
N LEU A 369 -51.85 -18.52 -9.77
CA LEU A 369 -51.35 -17.65 -10.86
C LEU A 369 -51.16 -16.19 -10.42
N GLN A 370 -52.03 -15.67 -9.56
CA GLN A 370 -51.91 -14.31 -9.01
C GLN A 370 -50.63 -14.16 -8.17
N ASP A 371 -50.37 -15.10 -7.27
CA ASP A 371 -49.18 -15.11 -6.40
C ASP A 371 -47.87 -15.17 -7.22
N ARG A 372 -47.85 -15.99 -8.27
CA ARG A 372 -46.71 -16.08 -9.21
C ARG A 372 -46.42 -14.75 -9.90
N LYS A 373 -47.45 -13.98 -10.27
CA LYS A 373 -47.28 -12.66 -10.90
C LYS A 373 -46.65 -11.66 -9.92
N PHE A 374 -47.06 -11.68 -8.65
CA PHE A 374 -46.45 -10.83 -7.62
C PHE A 374 -44.98 -11.20 -7.34
N LEU A 375 -44.66 -12.49 -7.26
CA LEU A 375 -43.27 -12.95 -7.16
C LEU A 375 -42.43 -12.52 -8.36
N LEU A 376 -42.99 -12.57 -9.57
CA LEU A 376 -42.31 -12.11 -10.78
C LEU A 376 -42.01 -10.60 -10.72
N MET A 377 -42.96 -9.79 -10.27
CA MET A 377 -42.73 -8.34 -10.05
C MET A 377 -41.62 -8.09 -9.02
N LEU A 378 -41.60 -8.87 -7.93
CA LEU A 378 -40.55 -8.77 -6.92
C LEU A 378 -39.18 -9.18 -7.49
N LEU A 379 -39.11 -10.26 -8.26
CA LEU A 379 -37.88 -10.69 -8.93
C LEU A 379 -37.35 -9.65 -9.92
N GLN A 380 -38.23 -8.96 -10.66
CA GLN A 380 -37.84 -7.84 -11.52
C GLN A 380 -37.19 -6.71 -10.72
N ARG A 381 -37.71 -6.40 -9.52
CA ARG A 381 -37.13 -5.39 -8.62
C ARG A 381 -35.79 -5.85 -8.03
N MET A 382 -35.68 -7.13 -7.64
CA MET A 382 -34.45 -7.73 -7.11
C MET A 382 -33.35 -7.92 -8.16
N ASN A 383 -33.66 -7.77 -9.46
CA ASN A 383 -32.69 -7.92 -10.54
C ASN A 383 -31.58 -6.83 -10.50
N LYS A 384 -31.80 -5.75 -9.75
CA LYS A 384 -30.77 -4.77 -9.41
C LYS A 384 -30.32 -5.00 -7.96
N PRO A 385 -29.13 -5.59 -7.72
CA PRO A 385 -28.63 -5.79 -6.37
C PRO A 385 -28.35 -4.46 -5.68
N PHE A 386 -28.42 -4.47 -4.35
CA PHE A 386 -28.05 -3.34 -3.53
C PHE A 386 -26.55 -3.11 -3.64
N THR A 387 -26.16 -2.06 -4.37
CA THR A 387 -24.76 -1.67 -4.55
C THR A 387 -24.54 -0.34 -3.86
N LEU A 388 -23.61 -0.31 -2.91
CA LEU A 388 -23.18 0.93 -2.28
C LEU A 388 -22.09 1.59 -3.13
N LYS A 389 -22.24 2.89 -3.40
CA LYS A 389 -21.30 3.68 -4.22
C LYS A 389 -20.68 4.83 -3.45
N GLY A 390 -19.35 4.97 -3.54
CA GLY A 390 -18.60 6.11 -3.01
C GLY A 390 -18.69 7.27 -3.99
N TYR A 391 -19.49 8.28 -3.65
CA TYR A 391 -19.77 9.49 -4.45
C TYR A 391 -19.99 9.18 -5.96
N HIS A 392 -20.69 8.08 -6.26
CA HIS A 392 -20.93 7.55 -7.62
C HIS A 392 -19.72 7.00 -8.41
N PHE A 393 -18.48 7.13 -7.91
CA PHE A 393 -17.27 6.72 -8.64
C PHE A 393 -16.97 5.22 -8.57
N PHE A 394 -16.99 4.63 -7.38
CA PHE A 394 -16.64 3.22 -7.18
C PHE A 394 -17.59 2.53 -6.20
N ASN A 395 -17.67 1.20 -6.28
CA ASN A 395 -18.52 0.40 -5.39
C ASN A 395 -17.77 0.03 -4.10
N TYR A 396 -18.49 -0.10 -2.99
CA TYR A 396 -17.97 -0.61 -1.73
C TYR A 396 -17.75 -2.12 -1.85
N ASN A 397 -16.63 -2.55 -2.45
CA ASN A 397 -16.36 -3.96 -2.70
C ASN A 397 -14.87 -4.32 -2.52
N LEU A 398 -14.61 -5.63 -2.40
CA LEU A 398 -13.25 -6.16 -2.26
C LEU A 398 -12.35 -5.86 -3.48
N PRO A 399 -12.84 -5.89 -4.74
CA PRO A 399 -12.06 -5.45 -5.89
C PRO A 399 -11.52 -4.02 -5.74
N ALA A 400 -12.35 -3.05 -5.35
CA ALA A 400 -11.93 -1.67 -5.13
C ALA A 400 -10.85 -1.58 -4.03
N TYR A 401 -10.99 -2.35 -2.94
CA TYR A 401 -9.98 -2.44 -1.89
C TYR A 401 -8.63 -2.96 -2.42
N THR A 402 -8.61 -4.01 -3.24
CA THR A 402 -7.35 -4.58 -3.77
C THR A 402 -6.72 -3.73 -4.87
N THR A 403 -7.53 -2.95 -5.60
CA THR A 403 -7.05 -2.12 -6.72
C THR A 403 -6.22 -0.95 -6.22
N VAL A 404 -6.59 -0.32 -5.10
CA VAL A 404 -5.88 0.88 -4.62
C VAL A 404 -4.43 0.59 -4.22
N PRO A 405 -4.11 -0.41 -3.38
CA PRO A 405 -2.71 -0.75 -3.07
C PRO A 405 -1.92 -1.19 -4.31
N LYS A 406 -2.53 -1.97 -5.21
CA LYS A 406 -1.91 -2.39 -6.47
C LYS A 406 -1.56 -1.20 -7.36
N ALA A 407 -2.53 -0.31 -7.60
CA ALA A 407 -2.33 0.90 -8.39
C ALA A 407 -1.32 1.86 -7.74
N SER A 408 -1.30 1.93 -6.41
CA SER A 408 -0.31 2.72 -5.67
C SER A 408 1.11 2.18 -5.86
N TRP A 409 1.28 0.86 -5.79
CA TRP A 409 2.54 0.19 -6.02
C TRP A 409 3.00 0.35 -7.48
N THR A 410 2.15 0.01 -8.46
CA THR A 410 2.46 0.12 -9.89
C THR A 410 2.69 1.57 -10.33
N GLY A 411 1.84 2.51 -9.90
CA GLY A 411 1.95 3.92 -10.24
C GLY A 411 3.24 4.55 -9.71
N PHE A 412 3.67 4.15 -8.51
CA PHE A 412 4.95 4.56 -7.95
C PHE A 412 6.14 4.11 -8.83
N TYR A 413 6.17 2.85 -9.25
CA TYR A 413 7.20 2.36 -10.18
C TYR A 413 7.19 3.10 -11.53
N ARG A 414 6.00 3.41 -12.06
CA ARG A 414 5.84 4.15 -13.32
C ARG A 414 6.34 5.59 -13.25
N LEU A 415 6.13 6.28 -12.12
CA LEU A 415 6.43 7.71 -11.97
C LEU A 415 7.93 7.99 -11.88
N LEU A 416 8.73 7.02 -11.44
CA LEU A 416 10.19 7.15 -11.36
C LEU A 416 10.89 7.09 -12.73
N SER A 417 10.21 6.68 -13.81
CA SER A 417 10.90 6.26 -15.03
C SER A 417 10.09 6.25 -16.34
N GLY A 418 8.87 6.77 -16.35
CA GLY A 418 8.08 6.95 -17.56
C GLY A 418 8.61 8.07 -18.46
N PHE A 419 8.66 7.85 -19.78
CA PHE A 419 9.01 8.87 -20.77
C PHE A 419 8.29 8.64 -22.10
N THR A 420 8.14 9.71 -22.89
CA THR A 420 7.58 9.61 -24.25
C THR A 420 8.70 9.49 -25.27
N GLY A 421 8.55 8.56 -26.20
CA GLY A 421 9.52 8.29 -27.27
C GLY A 421 8.82 8.01 -28.60
N ARG A 422 9.59 7.93 -29.69
CA ARG A 422 9.04 7.57 -31.00
C ARG A 422 8.68 6.09 -31.04
N ALA A 423 7.55 5.76 -31.67
CA ALA A 423 7.22 4.38 -32.02
C ALA A 423 8.26 3.80 -33.00
N PRO A 424 8.42 2.46 -33.04
CA PRO A 424 9.36 1.83 -33.95
C PRO A 424 8.94 1.93 -35.42
N ASP A 425 7.64 1.82 -35.69
CA ASP A 425 7.09 1.63 -37.04
C ASP A 425 6.33 2.87 -37.55
N THR A 426 5.98 3.81 -36.66
CA THR A 426 5.23 5.03 -36.99
C THR A 426 5.94 6.28 -36.46
N PRO A 427 5.70 7.46 -37.05
CA PRO A 427 6.21 8.73 -36.52
C PRO A 427 5.52 9.16 -35.20
N ASP A 428 4.57 8.37 -34.71
CA ASP A 428 3.81 8.68 -33.51
C ASP A 428 4.67 8.58 -32.25
N LEU A 429 4.26 9.32 -31.23
CA LEU A 429 4.85 9.22 -29.90
C LEU A 429 4.10 8.17 -29.10
N VAL A 430 4.84 7.28 -28.45
CA VAL A 430 4.34 6.27 -27.54
C VAL A 430 5.02 6.40 -26.18
N ASN A 431 4.33 5.96 -25.15
CA ASN A 431 4.85 5.98 -23.80
C ASN A 431 5.71 4.73 -23.55
N TYR A 432 6.85 4.95 -22.90
CA TYR A 432 7.76 3.93 -22.42
C TYR A 432 7.93 4.07 -20.92
N VAL A 433 8.17 2.97 -20.22
CA VAL A 433 8.42 2.96 -18.76
C VAL A 433 9.62 2.07 -18.46
N VAL A 434 10.58 2.57 -17.67
CA VAL A 434 11.77 1.79 -17.23
C VAL A 434 11.65 1.41 -15.76
N GLN A 435 11.15 0.23 -15.45
CA GLN A 435 10.89 -0.20 -14.06
C GLN A 435 11.77 -1.37 -13.65
N ASP A 436 11.73 -1.72 -12.36
CA ASP A 436 12.27 -3.01 -11.90
C ASP A 436 11.53 -4.15 -12.60
N VAL A 437 12.22 -5.25 -12.86
CA VAL A 437 11.60 -6.41 -13.54
C VAL A 437 10.53 -7.03 -12.63
N PRO A 438 9.26 -7.14 -13.08
CA PRO A 438 8.23 -7.87 -12.33
C PRO A 438 8.54 -9.37 -12.26
N GLU A 439 8.22 -10.03 -11.14
CA GLU A 439 8.53 -11.46 -10.92
C GLU A 439 7.91 -12.38 -11.98
N ASP A 440 6.70 -12.06 -12.42
CA ASP A 440 5.99 -12.76 -13.49
C ASP A 440 6.65 -12.61 -14.87
N ARG A 441 7.56 -11.64 -15.03
CA ARG A 441 8.29 -11.34 -16.28
C ARG A 441 9.75 -11.78 -16.26
N PHE A 442 10.20 -12.49 -15.22
CA PHE A 442 11.60 -12.94 -15.10
C PHE A 442 12.05 -13.82 -16.26
N GLU A 443 11.25 -14.83 -16.61
CA GLU A 443 11.62 -15.78 -17.66
C GLU A 443 11.59 -15.12 -19.04
N ASP A 444 10.64 -14.22 -19.30
CA ASP A 444 10.60 -13.41 -20.53
C ASP A 444 11.86 -12.56 -20.69
N CYS A 445 12.36 -11.97 -19.60
CA CYS A 445 13.57 -11.16 -19.60
C CYS A 445 14.83 -12.01 -19.84
N ILE A 446 14.91 -13.20 -19.23
CA ILE A 446 15.99 -14.16 -19.51
C ILE A 446 15.96 -14.58 -20.98
N GLN A 447 14.77 -14.91 -21.50
CA GLN A 447 14.60 -15.29 -22.90
C GLN A 447 14.99 -14.15 -23.86
N HIS A 448 14.63 -12.91 -23.53
CA HIS A 448 15.06 -11.72 -24.28
C HIS A 448 16.59 -11.62 -24.32
N MET A 449 17.27 -11.79 -23.19
CA MET A 449 18.73 -11.73 -23.13
C MET A 449 19.38 -12.87 -23.92
N CYS A 450 18.91 -14.11 -23.76
CA CYS A 450 19.41 -15.25 -24.53
C CYS A 450 19.21 -15.05 -26.05
N ARG A 451 18.06 -14.48 -26.45
CA ARG A 451 17.70 -14.33 -27.86
C ARG A 451 18.44 -13.18 -28.55
N TYR A 452 18.62 -12.04 -27.88
CA TYR A 452 19.15 -10.83 -28.50
C TYR A 452 20.56 -10.48 -27.99
N PHE A 453 20.79 -10.47 -26.68
CA PHE A 453 22.08 -10.06 -26.11
C PHE A 453 23.22 -11.00 -26.53
N LEU A 454 23.06 -12.32 -26.36
CA LEU A 454 24.12 -13.29 -26.68
C LEU A 454 24.49 -13.31 -28.18
N ARG A 455 23.59 -12.87 -29.05
CA ARG A 455 23.81 -12.85 -30.51
C ARG A 455 24.43 -11.55 -31.00
N ASP A 456 24.13 -10.44 -30.33
CA ASP A 456 24.49 -9.10 -30.82
C ASP A 456 25.65 -8.47 -30.04
N GLU A 457 25.89 -8.88 -28.79
CA GLU A 457 27.02 -8.40 -28.01
C GLU A 457 28.35 -8.89 -28.65
N PRO A 458 29.31 -7.98 -28.93
CA PRO A 458 30.49 -8.32 -29.72
C PRO A 458 31.31 -9.51 -29.21
N ILE A 459 31.52 -9.60 -27.90
CA ILE A 459 32.31 -10.68 -27.29
C ILE A 459 31.54 -12.00 -27.39
N CYS A 460 30.26 -12.00 -27.00
CA CYS A 460 29.38 -13.17 -27.07
C CYS A 460 29.25 -13.71 -28.50
N ARG A 461 29.09 -12.81 -29.48
CA ARG A 461 28.98 -13.16 -30.90
C ARG A 461 30.26 -13.79 -31.43
N CYS A 462 31.41 -13.20 -31.13
CA CYS A 462 32.71 -13.70 -31.56
C CYS A 462 33.05 -15.06 -30.94
N LEU A 463 32.64 -15.29 -29.70
CA LEU A 463 32.84 -16.54 -28.97
C LEU A 463 31.69 -17.55 -29.19
N GLN A 464 30.72 -17.23 -30.04
CA GLN A 464 29.56 -18.08 -30.38
C GLN A 464 28.77 -18.56 -29.15
N LEU A 465 28.65 -17.72 -28.12
CA LEU A 465 28.05 -18.11 -26.84
C LEU A 465 26.55 -18.42 -26.93
N ALA A 466 25.86 -17.89 -27.93
CA ALA A 466 24.45 -18.20 -28.18
C ALA A 466 24.22 -19.64 -28.69
N ASP A 467 25.23 -20.24 -29.33
CA ASP A 467 25.18 -21.61 -29.85
C ASP A 467 25.76 -22.62 -28.84
N ASP A 468 26.57 -22.15 -27.88
CA ASP A 468 27.03 -22.92 -26.73
C ASP A 468 25.91 -23.09 -25.68
N ARG A 469 25.37 -24.31 -25.60
CA ARG A 469 24.32 -24.68 -24.63
C ARG A 469 24.77 -24.53 -23.18
N ILE A 470 26.05 -24.78 -22.89
CA ILE A 470 26.61 -24.66 -21.54
C ILE A 470 26.66 -23.18 -21.16
N ALA A 471 27.22 -22.34 -22.03
CA ALA A 471 27.28 -20.89 -21.82
C ALA A 471 25.88 -20.28 -21.63
N THR A 472 24.92 -20.67 -22.47
CA THR A 472 23.54 -20.17 -22.40
C THR A 472 22.86 -20.55 -21.07
N ALA A 473 23.07 -21.78 -20.59
CA ALA A 473 22.55 -22.22 -19.30
C ALA A 473 23.21 -21.49 -18.12
N GLU A 474 24.53 -21.29 -18.17
CA GLU A 474 25.28 -20.55 -17.15
C GLU A 474 24.86 -19.07 -17.10
N PHE A 475 24.71 -18.39 -18.25
CA PHE A 475 24.17 -17.03 -18.33
C PHE A 475 22.74 -16.93 -17.79
N SER A 476 21.87 -17.88 -18.15
CA SER A 476 20.50 -17.92 -17.64
C SER A 476 20.47 -18.04 -16.11
N ALA A 477 21.38 -18.84 -15.53
CA ALA A 477 21.51 -18.96 -14.08
C ALA A 477 22.03 -17.67 -13.44
N ILE A 478 23.00 -16.97 -14.05
CA ILE A 478 23.49 -15.67 -13.58
C ILE A 478 22.37 -14.63 -13.60
N TRP A 479 21.66 -14.51 -14.72
CA TRP A 479 20.59 -13.53 -14.87
C TRP A 479 19.41 -13.82 -13.95
N ARG A 480 19.08 -15.09 -13.71
CA ARG A 480 18.06 -15.46 -12.72
C ARG A 480 18.44 -14.97 -11.31
N ARG A 481 19.70 -15.15 -10.89
CA ARG A 481 20.19 -14.61 -9.60
C ARG A 481 20.18 -13.08 -9.56
N VAL A 482 20.50 -12.43 -10.67
CA VAL A 482 20.42 -10.96 -10.79
C VAL A 482 18.98 -10.46 -10.64
N LEU A 483 18.02 -11.16 -11.24
CA LEU A 483 16.59 -10.86 -11.12
C LEU A 483 16.07 -11.11 -9.70
N GLU A 484 16.47 -12.23 -9.07
CA GLU A 484 16.15 -12.54 -7.66
C GLU A 484 16.65 -11.46 -6.69
N ARG A 485 17.78 -10.82 -7.00
CA ARG A 485 18.33 -9.68 -6.24
C ARG A 485 17.62 -8.35 -6.50
N ARG A 486 16.62 -8.32 -7.39
CA ARG A 486 15.80 -7.13 -7.71
C ARG A 486 16.61 -5.89 -8.07
N CYS A 487 17.74 -6.09 -8.74
CA CYS A 487 18.61 -4.99 -9.17
C CYS A 487 18.43 -4.64 -10.67
N ALA A 488 17.85 -5.52 -11.48
CA ALA A 488 17.71 -5.31 -12.92
C ALA A 488 16.54 -4.40 -13.27
N VAL A 489 16.69 -3.64 -14.37
CA VAL A 489 15.66 -2.74 -14.90
C VAL A 489 15.23 -3.16 -16.29
N VAL A 490 13.94 -3.02 -16.60
CA VAL A 490 13.32 -3.34 -17.89
C VAL A 490 12.53 -2.15 -18.41
N CYS A 491 12.60 -1.92 -19.71
CA CYS A 491 11.81 -0.95 -20.45
C CYS A 491 10.62 -1.64 -21.12
N PHE A 492 9.41 -1.20 -20.81
CA PHE A 492 8.19 -1.62 -21.49
C PHE A 492 7.66 -0.52 -22.41
N ARG A 493 6.94 -0.92 -23.47
CA ARG A 493 6.08 -0.02 -24.26
C ARG A 493 4.65 -0.13 -23.73
N GLU A 494 3.99 1.00 -23.46
CA GLU A 494 2.58 0.99 -23.07
C GLU A 494 1.68 0.61 -24.27
N GLY A 495 0.74 -0.31 -24.05
CA GLY A 495 -0.24 -0.81 -25.03
C GLY A 495 -1.43 -1.49 -24.34
N ASP A 496 -2.48 -1.78 -25.11
CA ASP A 496 -3.82 -2.07 -24.56
C ASP A 496 -3.97 -3.41 -23.82
N ASP A 497 -3.10 -4.42 -24.01
CA ASP A 497 -3.26 -5.72 -23.31
C ASP A 497 -1.97 -6.49 -22.97
N ASP A 498 -0.77 -6.03 -23.36
CA ASP A 498 0.51 -6.65 -22.96
C ASP A 498 1.67 -5.64 -22.95
N GLU A 499 2.36 -5.50 -21.82
CA GLU A 499 3.56 -4.68 -21.69
C GLU A 499 4.73 -5.38 -22.43
N GLU A 500 5.01 -4.95 -23.67
CA GLU A 500 6.05 -5.52 -24.53
C GLU A 500 7.45 -5.13 -24.04
N ILE A 501 8.35 -6.10 -23.86
CA ILE A 501 9.75 -5.86 -23.47
C ILE A 501 10.50 -5.18 -24.62
N VAL A 502 10.86 -3.92 -24.42
CA VAL A 502 11.59 -3.11 -25.38
C VAL A 502 13.11 -3.29 -25.22
N GLY A 503 13.57 -3.37 -23.97
CA GLY A 503 14.97 -3.56 -23.63
C GLY A 503 15.15 -3.65 -22.13
N LEU A 504 16.30 -4.12 -21.67
CA LEU A 504 16.55 -4.31 -20.25
C LEU A 504 18.03 -4.25 -19.92
N ASN A 505 18.33 -4.02 -18.66
CA ASN A 505 19.69 -3.95 -18.13
C ASN A 505 19.80 -4.81 -16.87
N MET A 506 20.59 -5.87 -16.96
CA MET A 506 20.88 -6.79 -15.86
C MET A 506 21.95 -6.15 -14.97
N LEU A 507 21.59 -5.69 -13.78
CA LEU A 507 22.50 -4.95 -12.89
C LEU A 507 22.90 -5.79 -11.67
N ASN A 508 24.09 -5.54 -11.14
CA ASN A 508 24.57 -6.18 -9.93
C ASN A 508 25.40 -5.21 -9.09
N VAL A 509 25.46 -5.43 -7.79
CA VAL A 509 26.26 -4.61 -6.87
C VAL A 509 27.65 -5.22 -6.71
N VAL A 510 28.67 -4.37 -6.74
CA VAL A 510 30.05 -4.74 -6.42
C VAL A 510 30.45 -4.03 -5.13
N SER A 511 30.97 -4.79 -4.15
CA SER A 511 31.33 -4.33 -2.81
C SER A 511 32.83 -4.39 -2.57
N ARG A 512 33.37 -3.46 -1.77
CA ARG A 512 34.78 -3.41 -1.40
C ARG A 512 35.15 -4.60 -0.51
N GLY A 513 36.23 -5.29 -0.82
CA GLY A 513 36.77 -6.39 0.01
C GLY A 513 35.96 -7.70 -0.04
N VAL A 514 34.79 -7.71 -0.68
CA VAL A 514 34.06 -8.93 -0.99
C VAL A 514 34.55 -9.41 -2.36
N PRO A 515 35.31 -10.51 -2.44
CA PRO A 515 35.61 -11.11 -3.74
C PRO A 515 34.28 -11.47 -4.42
N LEU A 516 34.20 -11.28 -5.73
CA LEU A 516 33.08 -11.78 -6.53
C LEU A 516 32.82 -13.25 -6.13
N PRO A 517 31.55 -13.68 -5.94
CA PRO A 517 31.20 -14.94 -5.30
C PRO A 517 32.06 -16.12 -5.78
N SER A 518 32.57 -16.91 -4.83
CA SER A 518 33.55 -17.98 -5.07
C SER A 518 33.12 -19.06 -6.06
N ASP A 519 31.81 -19.23 -6.29
CA ASP A 519 31.25 -20.19 -7.28
C ASP A 519 31.33 -19.69 -8.74
N GLN A 520 31.76 -18.45 -8.99
CA GLN A 520 31.84 -17.83 -10.33
C GLN A 520 33.26 -17.71 -10.89
N ARG A 521 34.29 -18.21 -10.19
CA ARG A 521 35.67 -18.14 -10.72
C ARG A 521 35.95 -19.15 -11.83
N GLN A 522 35.10 -20.17 -11.99
CA GLN A 522 35.26 -21.22 -12.99
C GLN A 522 33.93 -21.57 -13.64
N PHE A 523 33.68 -20.97 -14.81
CA PHE A 523 32.64 -21.37 -15.75
C PHE A 523 33.08 -22.61 -16.52
N ARG A 524 32.11 -23.47 -16.87
CA ARG A 524 32.38 -24.64 -17.70
C ARG A 524 32.58 -24.26 -19.16
N SER A 525 31.89 -23.21 -19.63
CA SER A 525 32.16 -22.66 -20.95
C SER A 525 33.45 -21.84 -20.94
N ALA A 526 34.43 -22.27 -21.73
CA ALA A 526 35.69 -21.53 -21.89
C ALA A 526 35.47 -20.12 -22.48
N GLY A 527 34.47 -19.96 -23.35
CA GLY A 527 34.13 -18.65 -23.92
C GLY A 527 33.52 -17.71 -22.88
N LEU A 528 32.62 -18.22 -22.03
CA LEU A 528 32.08 -17.43 -20.92
C LEU A 528 33.17 -17.05 -19.91
N GLN A 529 34.06 -18.00 -19.58
CA GLN A 529 35.21 -17.74 -18.70
C GLN A 529 36.08 -16.61 -19.25
N LEU A 530 36.43 -16.66 -20.54
CA LEU A 530 37.23 -15.63 -21.20
C LEU A 530 36.56 -14.25 -21.16
N MET A 531 35.25 -14.18 -21.45
CA MET A 531 34.48 -12.94 -21.37
C MET A 531 34.47 -12.37 -19.95
N HIS A 532 34.23 -13.24 -18.96
CA HIS A 532 34.21 -12.87 -17.56
C HIS A 532 35.57 -12.34 -17.08
N ASP A 533 36.65 -13.07 -17.36
CA ASP A 533 37.99 -12.72 -16.89
C ASP A 533 38.49 -11.43 -17.54
N SER A 534 38.19 -11.22 -18.83
CA SER A 534 38.49 -9.94 -19.50
C SER A 534 37.74 -8.76 -18.87
N THR A 535 36.49 -8.97 -18.43
CA THR A 535 35.67 -7.93 -17.78
C THR A 535 36.17 -7.62 -16.37
N ILE A 536 36.55 -8.64 -15.60
CA ILE A 536 37.19 -8.49 -14.29
C ILE A 536 38.50 -7.72 -14.44
N HIS A 537 39.35 -8.13 -15.39
CA HIS A 537 40.64 -7.48 -15.64
C HIS A 537 40.48 -5.97 -15.92
N MET A 538 39.53 -5.60 -16.79
CA MET A 538 39.19 -4.20 -17.06
C MET A 538 38.74 -3.45 -15.79
N THR A 539 37.94 -4.10 -14.94
CA THR A 539 37.42 -3.53 -13.69
C THR A 539 38.52 -3.33 -12.65
N GLU A 540 39.43 -4.31 -12.50
CA GLU A 540 40.57 -4.26 -11.58
C GLU A 540 41.57 -3.16 -11.97
N ARG A 541 41.89 -3.02 -13.27
CA ARG A 541 42.71 -1.90 -13.78
C ARG A 541 42.12 -0.53 -13.46
N GLY A 542 40.79 -0.44 -13.38
CA GLY A 542 40.09 0.79 -13.03
C GLY A 542 40.35 1.27 -11.60
N GLN A 543 40.74 0.37 -10.69
CA GLN A 543 41.00 0.65 -9.28
C GLN A 543 39.95 1.57 -8.64
N LEU A 544 38.66 1.30 -8.91
CA LEU A 544 37.57 2.22 -8.59
C LEU A 544 37.49 2.54 -7.09
N PHE A 545 37.68 1.55 -6.21
CA PHE A 545 37.71 1.78 -4.75
C PHE A 545 38.94 2.56 -4.28
N GLY A 546 40.02 2.59 -5.06
CA GLY A 546 41.17 3.46 -4.81
C GLY A 546 40.90 4.90 -5.26
N ARG A 547 40.26 5.07 -6.42
CA ARG A 547 39.88 6.39 -6.97
C ARG A 547 38.73 7.05 -6.20
N PHE A 548 37.81 6.26 -5.66
CA PHE A 548 36.65 6.69 -4.88
C PHE A 548 36.67 6.07 -3.47
N PRO A 549 37.56 6.52 -2.58
CA PRO A 549 37.83 5.86 -1.29
C PRO A 549 36.66 5.89 -0.30
N LEU A 550 35.71 6.80 -0.49
CA LEU A 550 34.50 6.95 0.32
C LEU A 550 33.40 5.95 -0.08
N GLU A 551 33.49 5.35 -1.27
CA GLU A 551 32.48 4.41 -1.76
C GLU A 551 32.82 2.97 -1.30
N GLN A 552 31.85 2.31 -0.68
CA GLN A 552 31.95 0.90 -0.31
C GLN A 552 31.30 -0.04 -1.34
N HIS A 553 30.42 0.52 -2.19
CA HIS A 553 29.65 -0.23 -3.18
C HIS A 553 29.53 0.59 -4.47
N PHE A 554 29.43 -0.09 -5.62
CA PHE A 554 29.03 0.54 -6.88
C PHE A 554 28.13 -0.38 -7.70
N LEU A 555 27.28 0.23 -8.53
CA LEU A 555 26.37 -0.50 -9.41
C LEU A 555 27.07 -0.88 -10.72
N SER A 556 27.19 -2.18 -10.99
CA SER A 556 27.71 -2.77 -12.22
C SER A 556 26.62 -3.50 -13.01
N ALA A 557 26.98 -4.10 -14.15
CA ALA A 557 26.03 -4.75 -15.04
C ALA A 557 26.58 -6.01 -15.72
N TRP A 558 25.67 -6.95 -15.98
CA TRP A 558 25.84 -8.21 -16.69
C TRP A 558 25.20 -8.23 -18.08
N GLY A 559 24.89 -7.04 -18.61
CA GLY A 559 24.38 -6.88 -19.97
C GLY A 559 23.29 -5.82 -20.07
N LEU A 560 23.29 -5.14 -21.22
CA LEU A 560 22.26 -4.21 -21.66
C LEU A 560 21.80 -4.66 -23.03
N SER A 561 20.50 -4.94 -23.17
CA SER A 561 19.90 -5.37 -24.43
C SER A 561 18.75 -4.48 -24.81
N VAL A 562 18.64 -4.16 -26.10
CA VAL A 562 17.47 -3.50 -26.70
C VAL A 562 17.03 -4.34 -27.87
N HIS A 563 15.73 -4.63 -27.90
CA HIS A 563 15.08 -5.40 -28.95
C HIS A 563 15.37 -4.74 -30.31
N PRO A 564 15.74 -5.52 -31.36
CA PRO A 564 16.16 -4.97 -32.66
C PRO A 564 15.21 -3.94 -33.25
N ARG A 565 13.89 -4.17 -33.17
CA ARG A 565 12.85 -3.27 -33.67
C ARG A 565 12.87 -1.86 -33.06
N PHE A 566 13.43 -1.72 -31.85
CA PHE A 566 13.42 -0.46 -31.10
C PHE A 566 14.79 0.24 -31.06
N ARG A 567 15.77 -0.25 -31.84
CA ARG A 567 17.10 0.35 -31.93
C ARG A 567 17.04 1.68 -32.68
N GLY A 568 17.99 2.58 -32.40
CA GLY A 568 18.03 3.92 -33.01
C GLY A 568 17.05 4.94 -32.41
N LEU A 569 16.11 4.51 -31.56
CA LEU A 569 15.13 5.37 -30.90
C LEU A 569 15.64 6.03 -29.61
N GLY A 570 16.89 5.79 -29.24
CA GLY A 570 17.52 6.37 -28.03
C GLY A 570 17.15 5.68 -26.71
N LEU A 571 16.44 4.54 -26.73
CA LEU A 571 15.92 3.89 -25.52
C LEU A 571 17.03 3.32 -24.61
N ALA A 572 18.15 2.89 -25.17
CA ALA A 572 19.32 2.48 -24.37
C ALA A 572 19.83 3.59 -23.44
N LYS A 573 19.73 4.86 -23.86
CA LYS A 573 20.10 6.02 -23.05
C LYS A 573 19.15 6.17 -21.85
N GLU A 574 17.85 6.00 -22.06
CA GLU A 574 16.86 6.12 -20.99
C GLU A 574 16.95 4.95 -19.99
N ILE A 575 17.20 3.73 -20.48
CA ILE A 575 17.47 2.56 -19.61
C ILE A 575 18.71 2.81 -18.72
N LEU A 576 19.79 3.34 -19.30
CA LEU A 576 20.99 3.69 -18.53
C LEU A 576 20.76 4.87 -17.58
N ARG A 577 19.91 5.83 -17.96
CA ARG A 577 19.54 6.97 -17.11
C ARG A 577 18.79 6.54 -15.86
N ALA A 578 17.98 5.48 -15.94
CA ALA A 578 17.27 4.91 -14.79
C ALA A 578 18.21 4.41 -13.69
N ARG A 579 19.50 4.19 -13.98
CA ARG A 579 20.51 3.89 -12.95
C ARG A 579 20.74 5.04 -11.97
N ILE A 580 20.50 6.30 -12.36
CA ILE A 580 20.67 7.46 -11.48
C ILE A 580 19.70 7.39 -10.28
N PRO A 581 18.36 7.36 -10.49
CA PRO A 581 17.43 7.24 -9.38
C PRO A 581 17.61 5.92 -8.62
N LEU A 582 17.97 4.83 -9.30
CA LEU A 582 18.26 3.55 -8.65
C LEU A 582 19.47 3.64 -7.71
N CYS A 583 20.59 4.21 -8.16
CA CYS A 583 21.77 4.46 -7.32
C CYS A 583 21.43 5.36 -6.13
N ARG A 584 20.63 6.42 -6.34
CA ARG A 584 20.16 7.29 -5.25
C ARG A 584 19.33 6.53 -4.22
N ALA A 585 18.40 5.69 -4.68
CA ALA A 585 17.58 4.84 -3.82
C ALA A 585 18.42 3.82 -3.04
N MET A 586 19.46 3.26 -3.64
CA MET A 586 20.45 2.38 -3.00
C MET A 586 21.44 3.12 -2.08
N GLY A 587 21.50 4.45 -2.16
CA GLY A 587 22.50 5.25 -1.45
C GLY A 587 23.92 5.16 -2.04
N PHE A 588 24.06 4.71 -3.29
CA PHE A 588 25.33 4.63 -3.99
C PHE A 588 25.63 5.94 -4.71
N ARG A 589 26.89 6.36 -4.70
CA ARG A 589 27.32 7.53 -5.49
C ARG A 589 28.02 7.14 -6.78
N LEU A 590 28.17 5.85 -7.05
CA LEU A 590 28.91 5.35 -8.19
C LEU A 590 28.16 4.22 -8.92
N SER A 591 28.04 4.36 -10.25
CA SER A 591 27.79 3.24 -11.16
C SER A 591 28.97 3.10 -12.11
N ALA A 592 29.44 1.88 -12.33
CA ALA A 592 30.55 1.61 -13.25
C ALA A 592 30.26 0.36 -14.06
N THR A 593 30.57 0.37 -15.35
CA THR A 593 30.31 -0.77 -16.23
C THR A 593 31.31 -0.80 -17.37
N VAL A 594 31.70 -2.00 -17.78
CA VAL A 594 32.49 -2.24 -18.98
C VAL A 594 31.55 -2.25 -20.19
N PHE A 595 31.72 -1.29 -21.08
CA PHE A 595 30.95 -1.14 -22.31
C PHE A 595 31.81 -1.60 -23.50
N SER A 596 31.42 -2.72 -24.09
CA SER A 596 32.18 -3.43 -25.15
C SER A 596 31.88 -2.97 -26.57
N HIS A 597 30.88 -2.10 -26.78
CA HIS A 597 30.42 -1.70 -28.12
C HIS A 597 30.05 -0.21 -28.21
N PRO A 598 30.30 0.48 -29.34
CA PRO A 598 29.88 1.88 -29.53
C PRO A 598 28.39 2.11 -29.30
N GLY A 599 27.56 1.12 -29.64
CA GLY A 599 26.11 1.14 -29.43
C GLY A 599 25.68 1.24 -27.95
N SER A 600 26.54 0.89 -27.00
CA SER A 600 26.31 1.08 -25.56
C SER A 600 27.19 2.19 -24.95
N GLN A 601 28.41 2.39 -25.46
CA GLN A 601 29.31 3.49 -25.06
C GLN A 601 28.72 4.87 -25.35
N ILE A 602 28.13 5.09 -26.54
CA ILE A 602 27.59 6.40 -26.94
C ILE A 602 26.37 6.80 -26.07
N PRO A 603 25.36 5.92 -25.86
CA PRO A 603 24.30 6.21 -24.90
C PRO A 603 24.79 6.44 -23.47
N ALA A 604 25.77 5.66 -22.99
CA ALA A 604 26.35 5.85 -21.65
C ALA A 604 26.99 7.24 -21.50
N ALA A 605 27.81 7.67 -22.48
CA ALA A 605 28.40 9.00 -22.48
C ALA A 605 27.33 10.11 -22.45
N ARG A 606 26.21 9.95 -23.19
CA ARG A 606 25.09 10.91 -23.18
C ARG A 606 24.36 11.00 -21.84
N VAL A 607 24.38 9.95 -21.02
CA VAL A 607 23.81 9.96 -19.66
C VAL A 607 24.77 10.65 -18.66
N GLY A 608 26.07 10.70 -18.98
CA GLY A 608 27.09 11.32 -18.14
C GLY A 608 28.18 10.35 -17.66
N PHE A 609 28.22 9.12 -18.17
CA PHE A 609 29.33 8.21 -17.90
C PHE A 609 30.63 8.76 -18.51
N ARG A 610 31.73 8.65 -17.76
CA ARG A 610 33.08 9.07 -18.17
C ARG A 610 34.00 7.86 -18.27
N ASP A 611 34.91 7.89 -19.22
CA ASP A 611 35.90 6.83 -19.41
C ASP A 611 36.85 6.77 -18.20
N ALA A 612 36.90 5.62 -17.52
CA ALA A 612 37.83 5.35 -16.43
C ALA A 612 39.02 4.50 -16.88
N VAL A 613 38.79 3.54 -17.79
CA VAL A 613 39.80 2.74 -18.48
C VAL A 613 39.35 2.56 -19.93
N VAL A 614 40.26 2.78 -20.87
CA VAL A 614 40.04 2.54 -22.30
C VAL A 614 41.17 1.65 -22.78
N GLU A 615 40.82 0.47 -23.28
CA GLU A 615 41.77 -0.51 -23.80
C GLU A 615 41.34 -0.93 -25.20
N LYS A 616 42.31 -1.19 -26.08
CA LYS A 616 42.00 -1.82 -27.36
C LYS A 616 41.84 -3.31 -27.17
N PHE A 617 40.97 -3.93 -27.98
CA PHE A 617 40.86 -5.38 -27.97
C PHE A 617 42.14 -6.08 -28.46
N SER A 618 42.96 -5.41 -29.29
CA SER A 618 44.32 -5.88 -29.64
C SER A 618 45.22 -6.01 -28.42
N ASP A 619 45.18 -5.01 -27.54
CA ASP A 619 46.07 -4.92 -26.38
C ASP A 619 45.61 -5.89 -25.29
N LEU A 620 44.29 -6.13 -25.19
CA LEU A 620 43.72 -7.19 -24.35
C LEU A 620 44.13 -8.59 -24.85
N ALA A 621 44.25 -8.78 -26.17
CA ALA A 621 44.70 -10.05 -26.73
C ALA A 621 46.15 -10.36 -26.35
N GLU A 622 47.05 -9.37 -26.36
CA GLU A 622 48.44 -9.50 -25.89
C GLU A 622 48.51 -9.84 -24.39
N GLN A 623 47.52 -9.40 -23.60
CA GLN A 623 47.40 -9.68 -22.17
C GLN A 623 46.76 -11.04 -21.85
N GLY A 624 46.51 -11.88 -22.88
CA GLY A 624 45.94 -13.22 -22.73
C GLY A 624 44.42 -13.30 -22.90
N PHE A 625 43.75 -12.19 -23.24
CA PHE A 625 42.30 -12.11 -23.44
C PHE A 625 41.93 -11.98 -24.92
N ALA A 626 42.45 -12.88 -25.76
CA ALA A 626 42.25 -12.82 -27.22
C ALA A 626 40.83 -13.24 -27.63
N ILE A 627 40.09 -12.34 -28.29
CA ILE A 627 38.72 -12.59 -28.78
C ILE A 627 38.75 -12.67 -30.32
N PRO A 628 38.64 -13.87 -30.91
CA PRO A 628 38.75 -14.04 -32.36
C PRO A 628 37.66 -13.31 -33.13
N GLY A 629 38.04 -12.60 -34.20
CA GLY A 629 37.08 -11.96 -35.10
C GLY A 629 36.37 -10.72 -34.54
N ILE A 630 36.85 -10.16 -33.43
CA ILE A 630 36.30 -8.92 -32.89
C ILE A 630 36.62 -7.75 -33.81
N THR A 631 35.57 -7.04 -34.23
CA THR A 631 35.65 -5.91 -35.17
C THR A 631 35.59 -4.55 -34.47
N VAL A 632 35.32 -4.57 -33.16
CA VAL A 632 35.26 -3.36 -32.33
C VAL A 632 36.66 -3.03 -31.86
N GLU A 633 37.02 -1.75 -31.89
CA GLU A 633 38.37 -1.31 -31.54
C GLU A 633 38.59 -1.23 -30.01
N TYR A 634 37.64 -0.64 -29.27
CA TYR A 634 37.83 -0.30 -27.86
C TYR A 634 36.84 -1.01 -26.92
N ASN A 635 37.39 -1.49 -25.81
CA ASN A 635 36.66 -1.88 -24.61
C ASN A 635 36.81 -0.79 -23.54
N LYS A 636 35.71 -0.31 -22.96
CA LYS A 636 35.73 0.86 -22.06
C LYS A 636 35.08 0.58 -20.72
N LEU A 637 35.84 0.67 -19.63
CA LEU A 637 35.24 0.82 -18.30
C LEU A 637 34.84 2.29 -18.14
N MET A 638 33.53 2.54 -18.00
CA MET A 638 33.02 3.90 -17.80
C MET A 638 32.35 4.01 -16.43
N VAL A 639 32.46 5.19 -15.81
CA VAL A 639 31.94 5.51 -14.47
C VAL A 639 30.96 6.67 -14.51
N LEU A 640 29.90 6.57 -13.72
CA LEU A 640 28.89 7.61 -13.51
C LEU A 640 28.88 7.95 -12.02
N GLU A 641 29.27 9.17 -11.69
CA GLU A 641 29.12 9.74 -10.35
C GLU A 641 27.71 10.31 -10.19
N VAL A 642 26.98 9.79 -9.21
CA VAL A 642 25.63 10.20 -8.89
C VAL A 642 25.70 11.17 -7.71
N CYS A 643 25.59 12.46 -8.00
CA CYS A 643 25.58 13.48 -6.94
C CYS A 643 24.37 13.27 -6.02
N PRO A 644 24.53 13.37 -4.68
CA PRO A 644 23.40 13.55 -3.77
C PRO A 644 22.68 14.85 -4.13
N GLU A 645 21.35 14.86 -4.09
CA GLU A 645 20.58 16.09 -4.29
C GLU A 645 21.01 17.14 -3.25
N LYS A 646 21.27 18.36 -3.71
CA LYS A 646 21.62 19.50 -2.86
C LYS A 646 20.41 20.01 -2.12
#